data_AF-A0A100IJ10-F1
#
_entry.id   AF-A0A100IJ10-F1
#
_cell.length_a   1.000
_cell.length_b   1.000
_cell.length_c   1.000
_cell.angle_alpha   90.00
_cell.angle_beta   90.00
_cell.angle_gamma   90.00
#
_symmetry.space_group_name_H-M   'P 1'
#
loop_
_entity.id
_entity.type
_entity.pdbx_description
1 polymer ?
#
loop_
_entity_poly.entity_id
_entity_poly.type
_entity_poly.pdbx_seq_one_letter_code
_entity_poly.pdbx_strand_id
1 'polypeptide(L)'
;MTVTLTAKRTLTASSGGRLNLDNINPHVKAAKYAVRGELAVKAEEYRVKLAQGDKSLPFDSVIFANIGNPQQLDQKPISFFRQVLSLLENPSLLENPEALRTSFGYQQDVIDRAKTLLADVQSVGAYSHSQGAPIIRDSVAKFIEERDGFPAKPQDLYLTGGASSGVSTLLNVICDGPSAGVLVPIPQYPLYTATLSLLNAQCVPYHLEEHRAWGTDVNAIRENLAQAKAAGTDVRAIVVINPGNPTGASLSAEDIKGVLDLAAEEKLVVIADEVYQTNVFTGEFISFKKRLRQLQQEVPGKYDNVELASLHSVSKGMVGECGHRGGYFELVGFDPEVAAQVYKYVSIMLCPPVIGQCLVELMVNPPKEGEPSRAVYEKEYNGIRDGLRKRAFALYEAFQRMEGVECQEPQGAMYLFPTITLPPKAVEAAKAENRAADEFYCLRLLDATGVCVVPGSGFGQKENTLHFRTTFLAPGTDWVERIVKFHSEFMAKYNFIRAIDHKSLEMIMSSTPAFRRKLSRIPPQQSAPGSSSLVSQTSTSQSKPALNKACSKDSTPNTCGTSLISNMGDKDDGPLQDLEKTYCPPLDPALLTAIAFDYDLTDSAQLDQLRETLDALRLSAWEQEDLPFDPSGTSGLGAGHGPEADGSSELSESQGDRSRETDITSLTSGFSSVGIRDHFSYTIGPDGSLHLSGANEDDKIGYLTEMFPSVDRFTIQHTLKKSNGSIDRSMDVLLNLSFFDEQVPDEDGVVTVPKGVDGFDDPEAGKKQARKRKPKNKNGRRQDVLSSASSEASFENTTNKWDAAGKDVEFIHARTSAILKKETVRSTYHANGASLPATIRALADTHAPKKQIDEDPVTVTQVAELTQEFPSVPPLTFAGLLKITRSSTSAASELAAAMLTSPVAPSLTEIIKITTAPPPVDVDEETPKRGAAPVTRDLNRARSAAGVHFAAGAEALSKASVAYRRGKSDRLMGGAAAYYSAVGRDHLERAKRNAAAAADALVDSQSTWNSLDLHGVSVQDAVRISSERVSEWWDSLGDAKYMRGSGASDPVQGGYRIVTGLGRHSHDGTSRLGPAVAKMLAREGWRVEIGAGVLTVVGVVRPR
;
A
#
# COMPACT_ATOMS: atom_id res chain seq x y z
N MET A 1 29.97 19.80 -10.87
CA MET A 1 30.76 19.60 -9.63
C MET A 1 29.75 19.47 -8.49
N THR A 2 29.08 18.34 -8.27
CA THR A 2 29.54 16.93 -8.24
C THR A 2 30.49 16.67 -7.08
N VAL A 3 29.93 16.44 -5.89
CA VAL A 3 30.66 15.90 -4.72
C VAL A 3 30.68 14.39 -4.84
N THR A 4 31.79 13.84 -5.32
CA THR A 4 31.96 12.39 -5.48
C THR A 4 32.51 11.78 -4.19
N LEU A 5 31.74 10.93 -3.51
CA LEU A 5 32.21 10.17 -2.35
C LEU A 5 33.16 9.04 -2.78
N THR A 6 34.43 9.38 -3.07
CA THR A 6 35.47 8.41 -3.44
C THR A 6 36.02 7.64 -2.25
N ALA A 7 35.17 6.86 -1.57
CA ALA A 7 35.62 5.76 -0.75
C ALA A 7 36.00 4.58 -1.67
N LYS A 8 37.29 4.43 -2.00
CA LYS A 8 37.79 3.26 -2.76
C LYS A 8 37.75 1.99 -1.90
N ARG A 9 36.55 1.45 -1.70
CA ARG A 9 36.33 0.04 -1.33
C ARG A 9 36.20 -0.75 -2.63
N THR A 10 37.12 -1.69 -2.86
CA THR A 10 37.10 -2.54 -4.06
C THR A 10 35.97 -3.56 -3.96
N LEU A 11 34.75 -3.18 -4.39
CA LEU A 11 33.56 -4.03 -4.36
C LEU A 11 33.56 -5.09 -5.48
N THR A 12 34.55 -5.98 -5.47
CA THR A 12 34.53 -7.23 -6.24
C THR A 12 33.73 -8.29 -5.50
N ALA A 13 32.44 -8.03 -5.30
CA ALA A 13 31.44 -8.97 -4.83
C ALA A 13 30.08 -8.52 -5.36
N SER A 14 29.67 -9.08 -6.51
CA SER A 14 28.29 -8.94 -6.97
C SER A 14 27.37 -9.69 -6.01
N SER A 15 26.58 -8.96 -5.23
CA SER A 15 25.48 -9.55 -4.45
C SER A 15 24.58 -10.34 -5.38
N GLY A 16 24.42 -11.65 -5.15
CA GLY A 16 23.68 -12.55 -6.06
C GLY A 16 22.18 -12.28 -6.21
N GLY A 17 21.65 -11.24 -5.56
CA GLY A 17 20.26 -10.80 -5.71
C GLY A 17 20.00 -10.12 -7.06
N ARG A 18 18.75 -10.25 -7.53
CA ARG A 18 18.27 -9.68 -8.80
C ARG A 18 18.25 -8.15 -8.84
N LEU A 19 18.21 -7.49 -7.68
CA LEU A 19 18.23 -6.04 -7.54
C LEU A 19 19.54 -5.58 -6.90
N ASN A 20 20.06 -4.45 -7.36
CA ASN A 20 21.27 -3.78 -6.86
C ASN A 20 21.15 -2.26 -7.04
N LEU A 21 22.11 -1.50 -6.50
CA LEU A 21 22.06 -0.03 -6.54
C LEU A 21 22.07 0.51 -7.98
N ASP A 22 22.64 -0.20 -8.96
CA ASP A 22 22.69 0.28 -10.33
C ASP A 22 21.34 0.09 -11.06
N ASN A 23 20.64 -1.02 -10.84
CA ASN A 23 19.42 -1.38 -11.57
C ASN A 23 18.08 -0.96 -10.92
N ILE A 24 18.06 -0.47 -9.68
CA ILE A 24 16.84 0.14 -9.11
C ILE A 24 16.54 1.53 -9.69
N ASN A 25 15.26 1.94 -9.60
CA ASN A 25 14.73 3.20 -10.12
C ASN A 25 15.62 4.43 -9.75
N PRO A 26 16.14 5.21 -10.73
CA PRO A 26 17.00 6.36 -10.47
C PRO A 26 16.31 7.48 -9.69
N HIS A 27 14.99 7.64 -9.81
CA HIS A 27 14.21 8.66 -9.12
C HIS A 27 14.12 8.37 -7.62
N VAL A 28 14.08 7.09 -7.22
CA VAL A 28 14.20 6.64 -5.82
C VAL A 28 15.61 6.91 -5.27
N LYS A 29 16.65 6.77 -6.09
CA LYS A 29 18.05 7.10 -5.72
C LYS A 29 18.30 8.60 -5.60
N ALA A 30 17.56 9.42 -6.34
CA ALA A 30 17.66 10.88 -6.32
C ALA A 30 16.89 11.52 -5.14
N ALA A 31 15.77 10.93 -4.74
CA ALA A 31 14.89 11.45 -3.69
C ALA A 31 15.60 11.52 -2.32
N LYS A 32 15.45 12.65 -1.63
CA LYS A 32 16.06 12.91 -0.31
C LYS A 32 15.00 13.28 0.71
N TYR A 33 15.05 12.66 1.88
CA TYR A 33 14.11 12.94 2.97
C TYR A 33 14.85 13.05 4.31
N ALA A 34 15.38 14.23 4.60
CA ALA A 34 16.35 14.47 5.68
C ALA A 34 15.84 14.24 7.13
N VAL A 35 14.53 14.09 7.32
CA VAL A 35 13.89 13.98 8.65
C VAL A 35 14.27 12.68 9.39
N ARG A 36 14.86 11.69 8.71
CA ARG A 36 15.40 10.44 9.29
C ARG A 36 16.86 10.16 8.89
N GLY A 37 17.72 11.20 8.93
CA GLY A 37 19.16 11.10 8.65
C GLY A 37 20.03 10.59 9.81
N GLU A 38 21.36 10.67 9.65
CA GLU A 38 22.40 10.16 10.57
C GLU A 38 22.16 10.51 12.04
N LEU A 39 21.79 11.76 12.36
CA LEU A 39 21.56 12.22 13.73
C LEU A 39 20.44 11.45 14.43
N ALA A 40 19.41 10.98 13.70
CA ALA A 40 18.33 10.19 14.27
C ALA A 40 18.80 8.76 14.63
N VAL A 41 19.64 8.15 13.78
CA VAL A 41 20.26 6.84 14.04
C VAL A 41 21.19 6.93 15.25
N LYS A 42 22.06 7.94 15.27
CA LYS A 42 23.03 8.16 16.36
C LYS A 42 22.36 8.47 17.70
N ALA A 43 21.24 9.21 17.69
CA ALA A 43 20.43 9.44 18.88
C ALA A 43 19.81 8.14 19.42
N GLU A 44 19.39 7.23 18.54
CA GLU A 44 18.88 5.92 18.95
C GLU A 44 19.98 5.00 19.49
N GLU A 45 21.18 4.99 18.90
CA GLU A 45 22.35 4.32 19.48
C GLU A 45 22.66 4.82 20.90
N TYR A 46 22.58 6.13 21.13
CA TYR A 46 22.77 6.72 22.45
C TYR A 46 21.65 6.33 23.42
N ARG A 47 20.39 6.26 22.95
CA ARG A 47 19.25 5.78 23.76
C ARG A 47 19.45 4.32 24.20
N VAL A 48 19.91 3.46 23.30
CA VAL A 48 20.20 2.04 23.59
C VAL A 48 21.36 1.89 24.59
N LYS A 49 22.46 2.64 24.42
CA LYS A 49 23.60 2.63 25.36
C LYS A 49 23.20 3.05 26.77
N LEU A 50 22.39 4.11 26.91
CA LEU A 50 21.87 4.55 28.21
C LEU A 50 20.94 3.50 28.84
N ALA A 51 20.09 2.85 28.05
CA ALA A 51 19.24 1.75 28.53
C ALA A 51 20.06 0.52 28.98
N GLN A 52 21.24 0.29 28.40
CA GLN A 52 22.21 -0.72 28.84
C GLN A 52 23.07 -0.27 30.03
N GLY A 53 22.86 0.94 30.57
CA GLY A 53 23.55 1.46 31.74
C GLY A 53 24.93 2.07 31.47
N ASP A 54 25.25 2.37 30.21
CA ASP A 54 26.49 3.08 29.84
C ASP A 54 26.54 4.48 30.48
N LYS A 55 27.69 4.82 31.07
CA LYS A 55 27.97 6.11 31.74
C LYS A 55 29.13 6.88 31.09
N SER A 56 29.52 6.49 29.88
CA SER A 56 30.54 7.18 29.08
C SER A 56 30.01 8.43 28.37
N LEU A 57 28.69 8.54 28.20
CA LEU A 57 28.03 9.68 27.58
C LEU A 57 27.90 10.86 28.57
N PRO A 58 28.03 12.13 28.11
CA PRO A 58 27.97 13.31 28.98
C PRO A 58 26.55 13.71 29.43
N PHE A 59 25.56 12.85 29.19
CA PHE A 59 24.13 13.06 29.48
C PHE A 59 23.47 11.74 29.92
N ASP A 60 22.37 11.85 30.65
CA ASP A 60 21.60 10.75 31.23
C ASP A 60 20.43 10.26 30.35
N SER A 61 20.09 11.01 29.30
CA SER A 61 18.86 10.87 28.52
C SER A 61 19.01 11.48 27.13
N VAL A 62 18.36 10.86 26.14
CA VAL A 62 18.24 11.37 24.77
C VAL A 62 16.89 12.05 24.59
N ILE A 63 16.89 13.24 23.99
CA ILE A 63 15.69 14.05 23.74
C ILE A 63 15.46 14.13 22.24
N PHE A 64 14.40 13.49 21.75
CA PHE A 64 14.04 13.44 20.33
C PHE A 64 13.31 14.71 19.86
N ALA A 65 14.00 15.86 19.91
CA ALA A 65 13.51 17.14 19.40
C ALA A 65 13.55 17.26 17.86
N ASN A 66 13.76 16.14 17.15
CA ASN A 66 13.92 16.07 15.70
C ASN A 66 12.62 15.77 14.94
N ILE A 67 11.61 15.15 15.57
CA ILE A 67 10.40 14.63 14.91
C ILE A 67 9.09 15.18 15.48
N GLY A 68 8.17 15.56 14.60
CA GLY A 68 6.80 15.94 14.96
C GLY A 68 5.89 14.74 15.23
N ASN A 69 6.19 13.93 16.26
CA ASN A 69 5.40 12.76 16.65
C ASN A 69 4.90 12.89 18.11
N PRO A 70 3.70 13.45 18.36
CA PRO A 70 3.34 13.92 19.70
C PRO A 70 3.26 12.84 20.78
N GLN A 71 2.68 11.67 20.46
CA GLN A 71 2.47 10.61 21.45
C GLN A 71 3.75 9.84 21.81
N GLN A 72 4.79 9.92 20.97
CA GLN A 72 6.15 9.45 21.30
C GLN A 72 6.87 10.42 22.27
N LEU A 73 6.28 11.60 22.52
CA LEU A 73 6.82 12.68 23.34
C LEU A 73 5.80 13.08 24.43
N ASP A 74 5.16 12.06 25.03
CA ASP A 74 4.22 12.14 26.17
C ASP A 74 2.96 13.00 26.00
N GLN A 75 2.60 13.40 24.77
CA GLN A 75 1.23 13.90 24.51
C GLN A 75 0.25 12.73 24.70
N LYS A 76 -0.60 12.81 25.72
CA LYS A 76 -1.67 11.81 25.93
C LYS A 76 -2.68 11.87 24.77
N PRO A 77 -3.21 10.72 24.31
CA PRO A 77 -4.33 10.71 23.38
C PRO A 77 -5.58 11.26 24.06
N ILE A 78 -6.52 11.79 23.27
CA ILE A 78 -7.80 12.30 23.75
C ILE A 78 -8.74 11.12 24.05
N SER A 79 -9.31 11.10 25.25
CA SER A 79 -10.09 9.97 25.76
C SER A 79 -11.31 9.67 24.89
N PHE A 80 -12.06 10.72 24.50
CA PHE A 80 -13.24 10.58 23.62
C PHE A 80 -12.89 9.86 22.30
N PHE A 81 -11.78 10.19 21.66
CA PHE A 81 -11.36 9.52 20.43
C PHE A 81 -11.08 8.04 20.67
N ARG A 82 -10.26 7.72 21.67
CA ARG A 82 -9.90 6.32 21.96
C ARG A 82 -11.08 5.46 22.42
N GLN A 83 -12.04 6.04 23.14
CA GLN A 83 -13.28 5.37 23.56
C GLN A 83 -14.27 5.17 22.41
N VAL A 84 -14.35 6.06 21.41
CA VAL A 84 -15.16 5.77 20.21
C VAL A 84 -14.47 4.71 19.35
N LEU A 85 -13.18 4.88 19.04
CA LEU A 85 -12.45 3.95 18.17
C LEU A 85 -12.44 2.50 18.71
N SER A 86 -12.36 2.29 20.03
CA SER A 86 -12.44 0.94 20.62
C SER A 86 -13.79 0.24 20.39
N LEU A 87 -14.89 0.99 20.30
CA LEU A 87 -16.22 0.46 19.98
C LEU A 87 -16.41 0.23 18.47
N LEU A 88 -15.63 0.91 17.62
CA LEU A 88 -15.62 0.66 16.17
C LEU A 88 -14.80 -0.58 15.81
N GLU A 89 -13.64 -0.76 16.46
CA GLU A 89 -12.78 -1.95 16.29
C GLU A 89 -13.36 -3.20 16.97
N ASN A 90 -14.14 -3.05 18.04
CA ASN A 90 -14.88 -4.15 18.67
C ASN A 90 -16.36 -3.79 18.95
N PRO A 91 -17.24 -3.90 17.94
CA PRO A 91 -18.66 -3.59 18.07
C PRO A 91 -19.43 -4.44 19.09
N SER A 92 -18.96 -5.64 19.44
CA SER A 92 -19.63 -6.52 20.43
C SER A 92 -19.77 -5.86 21.81
N LEU A 93 -18.88 -4.92 22.14
CA LEU A 93 -18.96 -4.11 23.37
C LEU A 93 -20.26 -3.31 23.47
N LEU A 94 -20.90 -2.96 22.35
CA LEU A 94 -22.16 -2.22 22.29
C LEU A 94 -23.38 -3.04 22.74
N GLU A 95 -23.25 -4.37 22.86
CA GLU A 95 -24.29 -5.27 23.36
C GLU A 95 -24.52 -5.09 24.87
N ASN A 96 -23.50 -4.67 25.62
CA ASN A 96 -23.59 -4.38 27.06
C ASN A 96 -23.24 -2.91 27.37
N PRO A 97 -24.12 -1.95 27.01
CA PRO A 97 -23.87 -0.53 27.23
C PRO A 97 -23.83 -0.16 28.72
N GLU A 98 -24.44 -0.95 29.61
CA GLU A 98 -24.35 -0.70 31.06
C GLU A 98 -22.95 -0.98 31.59
N ALA A 99 -22.27 -2.05 31.14
CA ALA A 99 -20.88 -2.30 31.51
C ALA A 99 -19.94 -1.19 30.98
N LEU A 100 -20.15 -0.72 29.76
CA LEU A 100 -19.41 0.43 29.20
C LEU A 100 -19.55 1.69 30.08
N ARG A 101 -20.77 2.04 30.47
CA ARG A 101 -21.03 3.23 31.30
C ARG A 101 -20.53 3.08 32.75
N THR A 102 -20.76 1.91 33.37
CA THR A 102 -20.52 1.71 34.82
C THR A 102 -19.14 1.19 35.17
N SER A 103 -18.56 0.28 34.37
CA SER A 103 -17.25 -0.33 34.64
C SER A 103 -16.10 0.40 33.95
N PHE A 104 -16.34 0.95 32.76
CA PHE A 104 -15.30 1.60 31.95
C PHE A 104 -15.45 3.14 31.84
N GLY A 105 -16.54 3.71 32.36
CA GLY A 105 -16.77 5.17 32.38
C GLY A 105 -17.03 5.80 31.01
N TYR A 106 -17.39 5.00 30.00
CA TYR A 106 -17.73 5.50 28.67
C TYR A 106 -19.02 6.33 28.76
N GLN A 107 -19.03 7.49 28.12
CA GLN A 107 -20.17 8.39 28.15
C GLN A 107 -21.22 8.01 27.11
N GLN A 108 -22.44 8.54 27.24
CA GLN A 108 -23.54 8.18 26.34
C GLN A 108 -23.28 8.64 24.89
N ASP A 109 -22.72 9.84 24.72
CA ASP A 109 -22.32 10.40 23.43
C ASP A 109 -21.21 9.61 22.72
N VAL A 110 -20.31 8.95 23.47
CA VAL A 110 -19.33 7.98 22.92
C VAL A 110 -20.05 6.78 22.29
N ILE A 111 -20.99 6.18 23.02
CA ILE A 111 -21.74 5.00 22.59
C ILE A 111 -22.63 5.33 21.38
N ASP A 112 -23.30 6.47 21.43
CA ASP A 112 -24.17 6.93 20.34
C ASP A 112 -23.36 7.31 19.09
N ARG A 113 -22.20 7.96 19.26
CA ARG A 113 -21.27 8.24 18.14
C ARG A 113 -20.77 6.98 17.47
N ALA A 114 -20.37 5.96 18.24
CA ALA A 114 -19.93 4.68 17.69
C ALA A 114 -21.04 4.00 16.87
N LYS A 115 -22.28 3.98 17.41
CA LYS A 115 -23.46 3.46 16.70
C LYS A 115 -23.79 4.25 15.43
N THR A 116 -23.72 5.58 15.47
CA THR A 116 -23.95 6.44 14.30
C THR A 116 -22.94 6.18 13.18
N LEU A 117 -21.66 6.00 13.51
CA LEU A 117 -20.63 5.69 12.52
C LEU A 117 -20.81 4.28 11.94
N LEU A 118 -21.02 3.26 12.79
CA LEU A 118 -21.25 1.88 12.34
C LEU A 118 -22.50 1.72 11.47
N ALA A 119 -23.51 2.58 11.62
CA ALA A 119 -24.71 2.54 10.76
C ALA A 119 -24.44 2.90 9.29
N ASP A 120 -23.42 3.73 9.00
CA ASP A 120 -23.00 4.10 7.64
C ASP A 120 -21.81 3.26 7.16
N VAL A 121 -20.75 3.13 7.97
CA VAL A 121 -19.52 2.43 7.57
C VAL A 121 -19.63 0.91 7.63
N GLN A 122 -20.61 0.38 8.36
CA GLN A 122 -20.90 -1.04 8.63
C GLN A 122 -19.78 -1.81 9.37
N SER A 123 -18.56 -1.82 8.83
CA SER A 123 -17.37 -2.42 9.43
C SER A 123 -16.13 -1.60 9.10
N VAL A 124 -15.29 -1.31 10.11
CA VAL A 124 -14.00 -0.63 9.88
C VAL A 124 -12.94 -1.50 9.20
N GLY A 125 -13.20 -2.81 9.05
CA GLY A 125 -12.38 -3.75 8.28
C GLY A 125 -12.78 -3.88 6.81
N ALA A 126 -13.90 -3.31 6.39
CA ALA A 126 -14.35 -3.32 4.99
C ALA A 126 -13.73 -2.15 4.18
N TYR A 127 -13.81 -2.23 2.85
CA TYR A 127 -13.51 -1.08 2.00
C TYR A 127 -14.67 -0.08 2.02
N SER A 128 -14.39 1.21 2.23
CA SER A 128 -15.35 2.28 1.95
C SER A 128 -15.39 2.60 0.45
N HIS A 129 -16.33 3.48 0.05
CA HIS A 129 -16.21 4.24 -1.19
C HIS A 129 -14.82 4.89 -1.32
N SER A 130 -14.27 5.00 -2.53
CA SER A 130 -12.86 5.39 -2.73
C SER A 130 -12.52 6.82 -2.30
N GLN A 131 -13.46 7.75 -2.41
CA GLN A 131 -13.30 9.10 -1.81
C GLN A 131 -13.34 9.08 -0.27
N GLY A 132 -13.68 7.97 0.36
CA GLY A 132 -14.02 7.84 1.77
C GLY A 132 -15.52 7.69 2.02
N ALA A 133 -15.88 7.20 3.21
CA ALA A 133 -17.26 6.93 3.61
C ALA A 133 -18.16 8.19 3.54
N PRO A 134 -19.43 8.06 3.11
CA PRO A 134 -20.36 9.19 2.96
C PRO A 134 -20.50 10.05 4.22
N ILE A 135 -20.88 9.48 5.37
CA ILE A 135 -21.14 10.25 6.61
C ILE A 135 -19.93 11.09 7.05
N ILE A 136 -18.73 10.61 6.75
CA ILE A 136 -17.47 11.25 7.13
C ILE A 136 -17.15 12.42 6.19
N ARG A 137 -17.38 12.27 4.88
CA ARG A 137 -17.28 13.39 3.93
C ARG A 137 -18.34 14.46 4.20
N ASP A 138 -19.54 14.07 4.63
CA ASP A 138 -20.60 15.00 5.04
C ASP A 138 -20.19 15.80 6.30
N SER A 139 -19.65 15.13 7.32
CA SER A 139 -19.12 15.80 8.52
C SER A 139 -17.92 16.71 8.23
N VAL A 140 -17.01 16.32 7.33
CA VAL A 140 -15.89 17.18 6.88
C VAL A 140 -16.40 18.39 6.10
N ALA A 141 -17.36 18.22 5.19
CA ALA A 141 -17.96 19.32 4.45
C ALA A 141 -18.60 20.34 5.41
N LYS A 142 -19.41 19.85 6.36
CA LYS A 142 -20.06 20.67 7.38
C LYS A 142 -19.06 21.43 8.25
N PHE A 143 -17.98 20.77 8.71
CA PHE A 143 -16.92 21.42 9.48
C PHE A 143 -16.25 22.56 8.69
N ILE A 144 -15.95 22.35 7.41
CA ILE A 144 -15.33 23.39 6.59
C ILE A 144 -16.30 24.57 6.38
N GLU A 145 -17.60 24.31 6.21
CA GLU A 145 -18.62 25.35 6.12
C GLU A 145 -18.79 26.13 7.43
N GLU A 146 -18.82 25.46 8.59
CA GLU A 146 -18.87 26.08 9.92
C GLU A 146 -17.57 26.88 10.23
N ARG A 147 -16.40 26.43 9.74
CA ARG A 147 -15.08 27.08 9.90
C ARG A 147 -14.92 28.33 9.02
N ASP A 148 -15.31 28.23 7.75
CA ASP A 148 -15.02 29.25 6.74
C ASP A 148 -16.17 30.24 6.54
N GLY A 149 -17.41 29.86 6.85
CA GLY A 149 -18.62 30.62 6.52
C GLY A 149 -19.06 30.47 5.06
N PHE A 150 -18.55 29.46 4.35
CA PHE A 150 -18.80 29.20 2.93
C PHE A 150 -18.99 27.71 2.68
N PRO A 151 -19.97 27.30 1.84
CA PRO A 151 -20.30 25.89 1.66
C PRO A 151 -19.12 25.04 1.15
N ALA A 152 -19.10 23.80 1.61
CA ALA A 152 -18.29 22.71 1.07
C ALA A 152 -19.21 21.64 0.49
N LYS A 153 -18.69 20.73 -0.33
CA LYS A 153 -19.48 19.60 -0.84
C LYS A 153 -18.81 18.26 -0.54
N PRO A 154 -19.57 17.25 -0.09
CA PRO A 154 -19.04 15.90 0.14
C PRO A 154 -18.43 15.24 -1.12
N GLN A 155 -18.89 15.63 -2.31
CA GLN A 155 -18.39 15.14 -3.60
C GLN A 155 -17.00 15.70 -3.96
N ASP A 156 -16.67 16.90 -3.45
CA ASP A 156 -15.43 17.64 -3.75
C ASP A 156 -14.30 17.22 -2.76
N LEU A 157 -14.59 16.29 -1.84
CA LEU A 157 -13.75 15.85 -0.72
C LEU A 157 -13.22 14.43 -0.90
N TYR A 158 -11.95 14.24 -0.57
CA TYR A 158 -11.24 12.97 -0.65
C TYR A 158 -10.54 12.67 0.69
N LEU A 159 -10.95 11.62 1.38
CA LEU A 159 -10.27 11.10 2.56
C LEU A 159 -8.98 10.36 2.13
N THR A 160 -7.95 10.39 2.96
CA THR A 160 -6.59 9.92 2.60
C THR A 160 -5.86 9.26 3.78
N GLY A 161 -4.77 8.53 3.46
CA GLY A 161 -3.83 7.91 4.43
C GLY A 161 -2.98 8.92 5.23
N GLY A 162 -3.63 9.96 5.76
CA GLY A 162 -3.05 11.22 6.18
C GLY A 162 -2.69 12.09 4.98
N ALA A 163 -2.61 13.41 5.18
CA ALA A 163 -2.33 14.38 4.11
C ALA A 163 -1.14 14.03 3.20
N SER A 164 -0.14 13.26 3.67
CA SER A 164 0.96 12.76 2.84
C SER A 164 0.49 11.93 1.62
N SER A 165 -0.60 11.16 1.76
CA SER A 165 -1.24 10.43 0.65
C SER A 165 -1.99 11.38 -0.29
N GLY A 166 -2.59 12.46 0.23
CA GLY A 166 -3.17 13.53 -0.57
C GLY A 166 -2.12 14.29 -1.39
N VAL A 167 -1.00 14.69 -0.79
CA VAL A 167 0.15 15.31 -1.48
C VAL A 167 0.64 14.42 -2.62
N SER A 168 0.86 13.12 -2.36
CA SER A 168 1.27 12.18 -3.41
C SER A 168 0.23 12.06 -4.52
N THR A 169 -1.06 11.98 -4.19
CA THR A 169 -2.16 11.92 -5.18
C THR A 169 -2.17 13.15 -6.08
N LEU A 170 -2.19 14.35 -5.50
CA LEU A 170 -2.22 15.61 -6.23
C LEU A 170 -0.98 15.76 -7.13
N LEU A 171 0.21 15.48 -6.62
CA LEU A 171 1.45 15.60 -7.42
C LEU A 171 1.53 14.56 -8.55
N ASN A 172 1.02 13.34 -8.37
CA ASN A 172 0.94 12.33 -9.44
C ASN A 172 -0.01 12.74 -10.58
N VAL A 173 -1.05 13.52 -10.29
CA VAL A 173 -2.00 14.02 -11.32
C VAL A 173 -1.46 15.28 -11.99
N ILE A 174 -0.73 16.13 -11.26
CA ILE A 174 -0.19 17.41 -11.79
C ILE A 174 1.08 17.21 -12.63
N CYS A 175 1.95 16.26 -12.27
CA CYS A 175 3.28 16.09 -12.88
C CYS A 175 3.31 14.94 -13.89
N ASP A 176 3.54 15.25 -15.17
CA ASP A 176 3.62 14.26 -16.27
C ASP A 176 5.06 13.90 -16.69
N GLY A 177 6.07 14.61 -16.18
CA GLY A 177 7.48 14.33 -16.49
C GLY A 177 8.45 15.50 -16.22
N PRO A 178 9.65 15.47 -16.80
CA PRO A 178 10.77 16.37 -16.46
C PRO A 178 10.60 17.83 -16.86
N SER A 179 9.58 18.16 -17.64
CA SER A 179 9.16 19.55 -17.89
C SER A 179 8.24 20.10 -16.81
N ALA A 180 7.47 19.27 -16.12
CA ALA A 180 6.47 19.72 -15.15
C ALA A 180 7.17 20.28 -13.89
N GLY A 181 6.74 21.44 -13.42
CA GLY A 181 7.31 22.14 -12.29
C GLY A 181 6.29 22.52 -11.23
N VAL A 182 6.74 22.54 -9.97
CA VAL A 182 5.94 22.97 -8.81
C VAL A 182 6.76 23.95 -7.97
N LEU A 183 6.15 25.09 -7.63
CA LEU A 183 6.69 26.07 -6.69
C LEU A 183 6.62 25.54 -5.25
N VAL A 184 7.75 25.53 -4.54
CA VAL A 184 7.88 24.99 -3.17
C VAL A 184 8.59 26.01 -2.26
N PRO A 185 8.07 26.30 -1.06
CA PRO A 185 8.67 27.25 -0.13
C PRO A 185 10.00 26.73 0.42
N ILE A 186 10.98 27.62 0.57
CA ILE A 186 12.27 27.36 1.23
C ILE A 186 12.34 28.26 2.47
N PRO A 187 12.50 27.71 3.69
CA PRO A 187 12.63 26.28 4.01
C PRO A 187 11.31 25.48 3.85
N GLN A 188 11.42 24.21 3.44
CA GLN A 188 10.27 23.36 3.08
C GLN A 188 9.97 22.26 4.11
N TYR A 189 8.80 21.62 4.01
CA TYR A 189 8.63 20.24 4.50
C TYR A 189 9.14 19.24 3.44
N PRO A 190 10.18 18.41 3.68
CA PRO A 190 10.88 17.66 2.62
C PRO A 190 10.08 16.57 1.90
N LEU A 191 8.80 16.37 2.21
CA LEU A 191 7.91 15.53 1.43
C LEU A 191 7.78 16.04 -0.02
N TYR A 192 7.71 17.36 -0.22
CA TYR A 192 7.43 17.94 -1.54
C TYR A 192 8.58 17.69 -2.53
N THR A 193 9.84 18.03 -2.19
CA THR A 193 10.99 17.67 -3.04
C THR A 193 11.21 16.17 -3.17
N ALA A 194 10.94 15.37 -2.12
CA ALA A 194 11.05 13.92 -2.23
C ALA A 194 10.06 13.36 -3.28
N THR A 195 8.78 13.76 -3.22
CA THR A 195 7.77 13.31 -4.18
C THR A 195 8.03 13.84 -5.59
N LEU A 196 8.41 15.12 -5.75
CA LEU A 196 8.79 15.65 -7.07
C LEU A 196 9.98 14.90 -7.67
N SER A 197 11.00 14.57 -6.86
CA SER A 197 12.14 13.77 -7.29
C SER A 197 11.77 12.33 -7.66
N LEU A 198 10.74 11.73 -7.03
CA LEU A 198 10.22 10.41 -7.38
C LEU A 198 9.43 10.42 -8.71
N LEU A 199 8.72 11.52 -8.98
CA LEU A 199 7.94 11.75 -10.20
C LEU A 199 8.77 12.29 -11.37
N ASN A 200 10.09 12.43 -11.20
CA ASN A 200 10.99 13.04 -12.18
C ASN A 200 10.54 14.47 -12.58
N ALA A 201 10.02 15.26 -11.63
CA ALA A 201 9.48 16.59 -11.83
C ALA A 201 10.35 17.69 -11.18
N GLN A 202 10.24 18.92 -11.66
CA GLN A 202 11.06 20.05 -11.20
C GLN A 202 10.51 20.69 -9.91
N CYS A 203 11.38 20.84 -8.92
CA CYS A 203 11.13 21.73 -7.78
C CYS A 203 11.60 23.13 -8.14
N VAL A 204 10.69 24.10 -8.17
CA VAL A 204 11.01 25.52 -8.31
C VAL A 204 11.02 26.14 -6.90
N PRO A 205 12.19 26.40 -6.29
CA PRO A 205 12.24 26.97 -4.95
C PRO A 205 11.76 28.43 -4.97
N TYR A 206 10.96 28.82 -3.98
CA TYR A 206 10.76 30.22 -3.63
C TYR A 206 11.09 30.44 -2.16
N HIS A 207 11.74 31.54 -1.82
CA HIS A 207 12.21 31.78 -0.46
C HIS A 207 11.15 32.47 0.40
N LEU A 208 11.00 32.02 1.65
CA LEU A 208 10.23 32.71 2.67
C LEU A 208 11.10 33.78 3.34
N GLU A 209 10.54 34.95 3.62
CA GLU A 209 11.30 36.07 4.18
C GLU A 209 11.30 36.05 5.71
N GLU A 210 12.35 35.45 6.27
CA GLU A 210 12.63 35.36 7.70
C GLU A 210 12.39 36.67 8.45
N HIS A 211 12.91 37.79 7.91
CA HIS A 211 12.81 39.13 8.51
C HIS A 211 11.37 39.69 8.56
N ARG A 212 10.43 39.06 7.83
CA ARG A 212 8.98 39.28 7.90
C ARG A 212 8.27 38.11 8.61
N ALA A 213 8.91 37.53 9.63
CA ALA A 213 8.44 36.35 10.37
C ALA A 213 8.10 35.15 9.47
N TRP A 214 8.95 34.89 8.45
CA TRP A 214 8.75 33.86 7.41
C TRP A 214 7.52 34.06 6.52
N GLY A 215 7.04 35.30 6.39
CA GLY A 215 6.02 35.68 5.41
C GLY A 215 6.46 35.52 3.96
N THR A 216 5.53 35.71 3.03
CA THR A 216 5.73 35.45 1.60
C THR A 216 6.06 36.74 0.84
N ASP A 217 7.05 36.70 -0.05
CA ASP A 217 7.22 37.75 -1.08
C ASP A 217 6.77 37.23 -2.45
N VAL A 218 5.61 37.71 -2.90
CA VAL A 218 5.01 37.36 -4.19
C VAL A 218 5.87 37.82 -5.36
N ASN A 219 6.67 38.89 -5.20
CA ASN A 219 7.54 39.36 -6.28
C ASN A 219 8.73 38.41 -6.46
N ALA A 220 9.34 37.96 -5.36
CA ALA A 220 10.32 36.89 -5.39
C ALA A 220 9.74 35.59 -5.99
N ILE A 221 8.47 35.24 -5.70
CA ILE A 221 7.82 34.10 -6.38
C ILE A 221 7.71 34.34 -7.90
N ARG A 222 7.24 35.52 -8.34
CA ARG A 222 7.15 35.88 -9.78
C ARG A 222 8.52 35.79 -10.47
N GLU A 223 9.59 36.23 -9.82
CA GLU A 223 10.95 36.12 -10.36
C GLU A 223 11.42 34.67 -10.51
N ASN A 224 11.23 33.83 -9.50
CA ASN A 224 11.57 32.41 -9.57
C ASN A 224 10.72 31.66 -10.62
N LEU A 225 9.43 31.99 -10.72
CA LEU A 225 8.50 31.47 -11.73
C LEU A 225 8.93 31.85 -13.15
N ALA A 226 9.26 33.13 -13.38
CA ALA A 226 9.71 33.62 -14.68
C ALA A 226 11.05 32.99 -15.10
N GLN A 227 11.99 32.80 -14.16
CA GLN A 227 13.24 32.10 -14.40
C GLN A 227 13.02 30.62 -14.77
N ALA A 228 12.12 29.92 -14.06
CA ALA A 228 11.77 28.52 -14.36
C ALA A 228 11.09 28.38 -15.74
N LYS A 229 10.11 29.25 -16.06
CA LYS A 229 9.47 29.29 -17.38
C LYS A 229 10.48 29.61 -18.50
N ALA A 230 11.42 30.52 -18.27
CA ALA A 230 12.50 30.83 -19.22
C ALA A 230 13.51 29.67 -19.39
N ALA A 231 13.68 28.82 -18.38
CA ALA A 231 14.48 27.59 -18.44
C ALA A 231 13.74 26.41 -19.12
N GLY A 232 12.49 26.59 -19.54
CA GLY A 232 11.66 25.55 -20.18
C GLY A 232 10.85 24.69 -19.21
N THR A 233 10.74 25.07 -17.94
CA THR A 233 9.86 24.40 -16.97
C THR A 233 8.42 24.86 -17.10
N ASP A 234 7.52 23.92 -17.31
CA ASP A 234 6.06 24.10 -17.28
C ASP A 234 5.58 24.07 -15.83
N VAL A 235 5.60 25.23 -15.16
CA VAL A 235 5.24 25.36 -13.75
C VAL A 235 3.72 25.42 -13.59
N ARG A 236 3.15 24.38 -12.98
CA ARG A 236 1.69 24.13 -12.91
C ARG A 236 1.06 24.42 -11.55
N ALA A 237 1.84 24.36 -10.48
CA ALA A 237 1.30 24.45 -9.12
C ALA A 237 2.22 25.24 -8.17
N ILE A 238 1.63 25.75 -7.09
CA ILE A 238 2.32 26.32 -5.93
C ILE A 238 1.86 25.63 -4.64
N VAL A 239 2.83 25.09 -3.91
CA VAL A 239 2.63 24.55 -2.56
C VAL A 239 2.75 25.68 -1.56
N VAL A 240 1.82 25.76 -0.61
CA VAL A 240 1.93 26.62 0.58
C VAL A 240 1.68 25.78 1.83
N ILE A 241 2.51 25.96 2.86
CA ILE A 241 2.39 25.23 4.14
C ILE A 241 2.00 26.25 5.21
N ASN A 242 0.78 26.15 5.76
CA ASN A 242 0.23 27.17 6.64
C ASN A 242 -0.66 26.55 7.76
N PRO A 243 -0.30 26.66 9.05
CA PRO A 243 0.97 27.14 9.59
C PRO A 243 2.20 26.33 9.16
N GLY A 244 3.34 27.02 9.02
CA GLY A 244 4.54 26.55 8.35
C GLY A 244 5.36 25.48 9.10
N ASN A 245 6.00 24.62 8.33
CA ASN A 245 6.96 23.60 8.78
C ASN A 245 8.17 23.64 7.83
N PRO A 246 9.36 24.03 8.29
CA PRO A 246 9.81 24.05 9.69
C PRO A 246 9.52 25.34 10.48
N THR A 247 9.06 26.41 9.85
CA THR A 247 9.14 27.79 10.38
C THR A 247 8.27 28.11 11.58
N GLY A 248 7.11 27.45 11.75
CA GLY A 248 6.13 27.77 12.80
C GLY A 248 5.31 29.04 12.56
N ALA A 249 5.47 29.71 11.40
CA ALA A 249 4.74 30.93 11.04
C ALA A 249 3.29 30.65 10.59
N SER A 250 2.41 31.62 10.74
CA SER A 250 1.02 31.61 10.24
C SER A 250 0.83 32.80 9.30
N LEU A 251 0.46 32.53 8.05
CA LEU A 251 0.36 33.57 7.01
C LEU A 251 -0.77 34.56 7.29
N SER A 252 -0.54 35.84 6.94
CA SER A 252 -1.58 36.87 7.03
C SER A 252 -2.60 36.75 5.88
N ALA A 253 -3.76 37.40 6.04
CA ALA A 253 -4.76 37.51 4.99
C ALA A 253 -4.22 38.13 3.68
N GLU A 254 -3.18 38.99 3.77
CA GLU A 254 -2.56 39.62 2.60
C GLU A 254 -1.49 38.72 1.96
N ASP A 255 -0.73 37.94 2.73
CA ASP A 255 0.19 36.94 2.17
C ASP A 255 -0.59 35.83 1.44
N ILE A 256 -1.71 35.38 2.01
CA ILE A 256 -2.64 34.41 1.39
C ILE A 256 -3.26 35.01 0.13
N LYS A 257 -3.77 36.25 0.20
CA LYS A 257 -4.28 36.97 -0.98
C LYS A 257 -3.19 37.10 -2.05
N GLY A 258 -1.95 37.42 -1.69
CA GLY A 258 -0.85 37.58 -2.62
C GLY A 258 -0.51 36.30 -3.40
N VAL A 259 -0.63 35.14 -2.76
CA VAL A 259 -0.54 33.84 -3.46
C VAL A 259 -1.74 33.61 -4.38
N LEU A 260 -2.96 33.95 -3.94
CA LEU A 260 -4.18 33.79 -4.75
C LEU A 260 -4.25 34.76 -5.94
N ASP A 261 -3.71 35.97 -5.79
CA ASP A 261 -3.46 36.93 -6.87
C ASP A 261 -2.56 36.29 -7.95
N LEU A 262 -1.42 35.75 -7.54
CA LEU A 262 -0.48 35.08 -8.45
C LEU A 262 -1.08 33.83 -9.10
N ALA A 263 -1.82 33.02 -8.35
CA ALA A 263 -2.46 31.81 -8.87
C ALA A 263 -3.51 32.13 -9.95
N ALA A 264 -4.28 33.22 -9.77
CA ALA A 264 -5.22 33.71 -10.76
C ALA A 264 -4.51 34.28 -12.01
N GLU A 265 -3.44 35.06 -11.81
CA GLU A 265 -2.62 35.66 -12.88
C GLU A 265 -1.93 34.60 -13.76
N GLU A 266 -1.30 33.61 -13.14
CA GLU A 266 -0.39 32.66 -13.81
C GLU A 266 -1.00 31.28 -14.06
N LYS A 267 -2.26 31.06 -13.63
CA LYS A 267 -3.01 29.79 -13.70
C LYS A 267 -2.29 28.64 -12.99
N LEU A 268 -1.95 28.85 -11.72
CA LEU A 268 -1.30 27.85 -10.88
C LEU A 268 -2.32 27.15 -9.97
N VAL A 269 -2.27 25.82 -9.90
CA VAL A 269 -2.95 25.04 -8.87
C VAL A 269 -2.34 25.35 -7.50
N VAL A 270 -3.16 25.80 -6.54
CA VAL A 270 -2.71 26.06 -5.17
C VAL A 270 -2.86 24.80 -4.33
N ILE A 271 -1.77 24.29 -3.78
CA ILE A 271 -1.76 23.15 -2.85
C ILE A 271 -1.55 23.71 -1.44
N ALA A 272 -2.62 23.83 -0.67
CA ALA A 272 -2.61 24.42 0.68
C ALA A 272 -2.52 23.33 1.76
N ASP A 273 -1.32 23.13 2.31
CA ASP A 273 -1.03 22.19 3.40
C ASP A 273 -1.42 22.79 4.76
N GLU A 274 -2.71 22.65 5.10
CA GLU A 274 -3.36 23.19 6.30
C GLU A 274 -3.34 22.20 7.50
N VAL A 275 -2.37 21.28 7.56
CA VAL A 275 -2.28 20.23 8.61
C VAL A 275 -2.03 20.77 10.03
N TYR A 276 -1.66 22.03 10.16
CA TYR A 276 -1.42 22.69 11.46
C TYR A 276 -2.49 23.73 11.83
N GLN A 277 -3.62 23.81 11.12
CA GLN A 277 -4.63 24.88 11.29
C GLN A 277 -5.18 25.06 12.71
N THR A 278 -5.27 23.99 13.50
CA THR A 278 -5.70 24.05 14.91
C THR A 278 -4.61 24.56 15.86
N ASN A 279 -3.36 24.63 15.40
CA ASN A 279 -2.19 25.03 16.17
C ASN A 279 -1.72 26.44 15.77
N VAL A 280 -2.48 27.44 16.19
CA VAL A 280 -2.08 28.84 16.20
C VAL A 280 -2.09 29.33 17.65
N PHE A 281 -1.00 29.95 18.08
CA PHE A 281 -0.80 30.51 19.42
C PHE A 281 -0.94 32.04 19.48
N THR A 282 -0.78 32.69 18.32
CA THR A 282 -0.82 34.15 18.12
C THR A 282 -1.52 34.43 16.79
N GLY A 283 -2.68 35.09 16.83
CA GLY A 283 -3.55 35.35 15.65
C GLY A 283 -4.71 34.35 15.49
N GLU A 284 -5.40 34.43 14.34
CA GLU A 284 -6.43 33.46 13.89
C GLU A 284 -5.87 32.68 12.69
N PHE A 285 -6.22 31.40 12.57
CA PHE A 285 -5.98 30.66 11.33
C PHE A 285 -6.97 31.09 10.23
N ILE A 286 -6.43 31.44 9.05
CA ILE A 286 -7.22 31.73 7.85
C ILE A 286 -6.91 30.65 6.81
N SER A 287 -7.94 29.92 6.38
CA SER A 287 -7.82 28.94 5.30
C SER A 287 -7.71 29.61 3.94
N PHE A 288 -7.03 28.95 3.01
CA PHE A 288 -6.96 29.41 1.62
C PHE A 288 -8.35 29.45 0.98
N LYS A 289 -9.24 28.53 1.34
CA LYS A 289 -10.64 28.52 0.90
C LYS A 289 -11.42 29.74 1.40
N LYS A 290 -11.37 30.06 2.70
CA LYS A 290 -12.03 31.24 3.30
C LYS A 290 -11.60 32.52 2.59
N ARG A 291 -10.29 32.71 2.35
CA ARG A 291 -9.80 33.90 1.63
C ARG A 291 -10.17 33.89 0.14
N LEU A 292 -10.09 32.74 -0.55
CA LEU A 292 -10.50 32.63 -1.96
C LEU A 292 -11.98 32.98 -2.15
N ARG A 293 -12.87 32.46 -1.31
CA ARG A 293 -14.31 32.77 -1.39
C ARG A 293 -14.64 34.22 -1.07
N GLN A 294 -13.96 34.83 -0.08
CA GLN A 294 -14.03 36.27 0.16
C GLN A 294 -13.55 37.07 -1.07
N LEU A 295 -12.41 36.70 -1.65
CA LEU A 295 -11.86 37.38 -2.84
C LEU A 295 -12.76 37.27 -4.08
N GLN A 296 -13.44 36.13 -4.27
CA GLN A 296 -14.47 35.96 -5.31
C GLN A 296 -15.72 36.82 -5.06
N GLN A 297 -16.02 37.20 -3.82
CA GLN A 297 -17.09 38.17 -3.50
C GLN A 297 -16.62 39.63 -3.60
N GLU A 298 -15.38 39.91 -3.19
CA GLU A 298 -14.74 41.24 -3.27
C GLU A 298 -14.49 41.68 -4.72
N VAL A 299 -14.06 40.75 -5.58
CA VAL A 299 -13.78 40.98 -7.02
C VAL A 299 -14.28 39.79 -7.86
N PRO A 300 -15.59 39.72 -8.16
CA PRO A 300 -16.18 38.64 -8.96
C PRO A 300 -15.51 38.51 -10.34
N GLY A 301 -15.31 37.26 -10.79
CA GLY A 301 -14.68 36.97 -12.09
C GLY A 301 -13.15 36.99 -12.09
N LYS A 302 -12.48 37.58 -11.08
CA LYS A 302 -11.01 37.63 -11.04
C LYS A 302 -10.38 36.30 -10.62
N TYR A 303 -10.99 35.57 -9.67
CA TYR A 303 -10.41 34.38 -9.06
C TYR A 303 -11.21 33.11 -9.37
N ASP A 304 -12.06 33.17 -10.39
CA ASP A 304 -12.96 32.08 -10.78
C ASP A 304 -12.20 30.93 -11.46
N ASN A 305 -10.98 31.19 -11.93
CA ASN A 305 -10.04 30.23 -12.53
C ASN A 305 -8.97 29.69 -11.55
N VAL A 306 -9.13 29.90 -10.24
CA VAL A 306 -8.18 29.41 -9.24
C VAL A 306 -8.55 27.98 -8.82
N GLU A 307 -7.73 27.03 -9.23
CA GLU A 307 -7.76 25.65 -8.72
C GLU A 307 -7.05 25.58 -7.36
N LEU A 308 -7.73 25.12 -6.33
CA LEU A 308 -7.24 25.05 -4.95
C LEU A 308 -7.49 23.65 -4.37
N ALA A 309 -6.44 23.02 -3.86
CA ALA A 309 -6.48 21.78 -3.11
C ALA A 309 -6.02 22.01 -1.65
N SER A 310 -6.95 22.07 -0.70
CA SER A 310 -6.64 22.26 0.73
C SER A 310 -6.57 20.92 1.46
N LEU A 311 -5.48 20.66 2.20
CA LEU A 311 -5.22 19.39 2.89
C LEU A 311 -5.26 19.51 4.42
N HIS A 312 -5.77 18.48 5.10
CA HIS A 312 -5.74 18.38 6.56
C HIS A 312 -5.51 16.94 7.07
N SER A 313 -5.19 16.75 8.37
CA SER A 313 -4.68 15.48 8.91
C SER A 313 -4.85 15.34 10.42
N VAL A 314 -5.31 14.15 10.87
CA VAL A 314 -5.43 13.79 12.30
C VAL A 314 -4.08 13.64 13.00
N SER A 315 -2.99 13.58 12.22
CA SER A 315 -1.64 13.31 12.75
C SER A 315 -1.09 14.40 13.65
N LYS A 316 -1.65 15.63 13.61
CA LYS A 316 -1.02 16.82 14.17
C LYS A 316 -1.91 17.50 15.22
N GLY A 317 -1.33 18.54 15.82
CA GLY A 317 -1.99 19.35 16.83
C GLY A 317 -2.38 18.60 18.10
N MET A 318 -3.45 19.08 18.74
CA MET A 318 -4.01 18.49 19.95
C MET A 318 -4.57 17.07 19.73
N VAL A 319 -4.89 16.71 18.48
CA VAL A 319 -5.25 15.34 18.09
C VAL A 319 -3.99 14.46 18.17
N GLY A 320 -2.98 14.75 17.34
CA GLY A 320 -1.65 14.14 17.44
C GLY A 320 -1.59 12.64 17.08
N GLU A 321 -2.61 12.11 16.42
CA GLU A 321 -2.82 10.68 16.17
C GLU A 321 -2.04 10.19 14.92
N CYS A 322 -0.72 10.41 14.91
CA CYS A 322 0.20 10.09 13.81
C CYS A 322 0.07 8.68 13.22
N GLY A 323 -0.23 7.70 14.09
CA GLY A 323 -0.31 6.27 13.73
C GLY A 323 -1.57 5.88 12.97
N HIS A 324 -2.71 6.53 13.24
CA HIS A 324 -4.01 6.15 12.66
C HIS A 324 -4.21 6.55 11.18
N ARG A 325 -3.26 7.30 10.60
CA ARG A 325 -3.24 7.65 9.16
C ARG A 325 -4.54 8.27 8.62
N GLY A 326 -5.26 9.07 9.41
CA GLY A 326 -6.43 9.84 8.96
C GLY A 326 -6.06 11.20 8.34
N GLY A 327 -6.74 11.60 7.27
CA GLY A 327 -6.65 12.95 6.70
C GLY A 327 -7.59 13.12 5.51
N TYR A 328 -7.61 14.31 4.91
CA TYR A 328 -8.41 14.61 3.72
C TYR A 328 -7.78 15.71 2.86
N PHE A 329 -8.28 15.86 1.63
CA PHE A 329 -8.20 17.10 0.86
C PHE A 329 -9.55 17.49 0.25
N GLU A 330 -9.78 18.80 0.09
CA GLU A 330 -10.92 19.38 -0.66
C GLU A 330 -10.39 19.97 -1.97
N LEU A 331 -11.08 19.72 -3.09
CA LEU A 331 -10.85 20.37 -4.38
C LEU A 331 -11.82 21.54 -4.58
N VAL A 332 -11.32 22.69 -5.01
CA VAL A 332 -12.11 23.89 -5.33
C VAL A 332 -11.65 24.43 -6.68
N GLY A 333 -12.58 24.70 -7.60
CA GLY A 333 -12.29 25.32 -8.91
C GLY A 333 -11.73 24.38 -9.99
N PHE A 334 -11.40 23.13 -9.65
CA PHE A 334 -10.91 22.11 -10.58
C PHE A 334 -11.91 21.78 -11.70
N ASP A 335 -11.37 21.47 -12.87
CA ASP A 335 -12.15 20.94 -14.00
C ASP A 335 -12.75 19.54 -13.67
N PRO A 336 -14.02 19.25 -14.02
CA PRO A 336 -14.66 17.97 -13.75
C PRO A 336 -13.96 16.73 -14.36
N GLU A 337 -13.40 16.84 -15.57
CA GLU A 337 -12.68 15.72 -16.19
C GLU A 337 -11.35 15.44 -15.48
N VAL A 338 -10.71 16.48 -14.96
CA VAL A 338 -9.50 16.38 -14.12
C VAL A 338 -9.85 15.79 -12.74
N ALA A 339 -10.94 16.23 -12.12
CA ALA A 339 -11.45 15.66 -10.88
C ALA A 339 -11.79 14.16 -11.03
N ALA A 340 -12.34 13.75 -12.18
CA ALA A 340 -12.54 12.35 -12.52
C ALA A 340 -11.22 11.56 -12.65
N GLN A 341 -10.11 12.19 -13.09
CA GLN A 341 -8.79 11.54 -13.07
C GLN A 341 -8.24 11.41 -11.65
N VAL A 342 -8.48 12.40 -10.77
CA VAL A 342 -8.14 12.30 -9.33
C VAL A 342 -8.91 11.14 -8.68
N TYR A 343 -10.21 11.03 -8.94
CA TYR A 343 -11.03 9.90 -8.49
C TYR A 343 -10.47 8.56 -8.98
N LYS A 344 -10.19 8.43 -10.28
CA LYS A 344 -9.60 7.22 -10.88
C LYS A 344 -8.25 6.84 -10.26
N TYR A 345 -7.40 7.82 -9.96
CA TYR A 345 -6.14 7.58 -9.26
C TYR A 345 -6.36 7.03 -7.84
N VAL A 346 -7.30 7.62 -7.10
CA VAL A 346 -7.63 7.18 -5.72
C VAL A 346 -8.29 5.79 -5.71
N SER A 347 -9.15 5.46 -6.68
CA SER A 347 -9.80 4.15 -6.74
C SER A 347 -8.85 2.99 -7.05
N ILE A 348 -7.70 3.25 -7.71
CA ILE A 348 -6.62 2.25 -7.86
C ILE A 348 -6.05 1.81 -6.49
N MET A 349 -6.11 2.71 -5.50
CA MET A 349 -5.68 2.45 -4.12
C MET A 349 -6.83 1.95 -3.22
N LEU A 350 -7.99 1.61 -3.80
CA LEU A 350 -9.24 1.21 -3.15
C LEU A 350 -9.81 2.29 -2.21
N CYS A 351 -9.36 2.37 -0.95
CA CYS A 351 -9.71 3.43 0.00
C CYS A 351 -8.64 3.55 1.11
N PRO A 352 -8.56 4.68 1.85
CA PRO A 352 -7.75 4.74 3.07
C PRO A 352 -8.37 3.89 4.20
N PRO A 353 -7.59 3.45 5.22
CA PRO A 353 -8.11 2.63 6.33
C PRO A 353 -9.30 3.29 7.03
N VAL A 354 -10.43 2.58 7.14
CA VAL A 354 -11.71 3.16 7.58
C VAL A 354 -11.64 3.67 9.02
N ILE A 355 -10.92 3.01 9.93
CA ILE A 355 -10.71 3.53 11.29
C ILE A 355 -10.00 4.91 11.28
N GLY A 356 -9.09 5.13 10.33
CA GLY A 356 -8.43 6.43 10.10
C GLY A 356 -9.38 7.48 9.54
N GLN A 357 -10.38 7.08 8.74
CA GLN A 357 -11.47 7.94 8.30
C GLN A 357 -12.39 8.31 9.48
N CYS A 358 -12.80 7.34 10.30
CA CYS A 358 -13.65 7.56 11.47
C CYS A 358 -13.01 8.58 12.43
N LEU A 359 -11.69 8.52 12.60
CA LEU A 359 -10.96 9.52 13.38
C LEU A 359 -10.91 10.92 12.72
N VAL A 360 -11.01 11.04 11.40
CA VAL A 360 -11.25 12.34 10.74
C VAL A 360 -12.61 12.89 11.18
N GLU A 361 -13.65 12.04 11.21
CA GLU A 361 -14.99 12.44 11.67
C GLU A 361 -14.95 13.01 13.10
N LEU A 362 -14.30 12.31 14.03
CA LEU A 362 -14.19 12.76 15.42
C LEU A 362 -13.33 14.03 15.58
N MET A 363 -12.32 14.24 14.71
CA MET A 363 -11.51 15.46 14.68
C MET A 363 -12.32 16.67 14.22
N VAL A 364 -13.17 16.52 13.20
CA VAL A 364 -13.93 17.63 12.59
C VAL A 364 -15.27 17.88 13.26
N ASN A 365 -15.83 16.87 13.93
CA ASN A 365 -17.13 16.90 14.60
C ASN A 365 -17.03 16.47 16.09
N PRO A 366 -16.15 17.12 16.90
CA PRO A 366 -15.88 16.76 18.29
C PRO A 366 -17.08 17.03 19.22
N PRO A 367 -17.04 16.57 20.50
CA PRO A 367 -18.14 16.72 21.45
C PRO A 367 -18.62 18.16 21.58
N LYS A 368 -19.94 18.37 21.58
CA LYS A 368 -20.61 19.67 21.47
C LYS A 368 -21.14 20.18 22.82
N GLU A 369 -21.63 21.41 22.83
CA GLU A 369 -22.29 21.96 24.02
C GLU A 369 -23.52 21.11 24.39
N GLY A 370 -23.58 20.66 25.65
CA GLY A 370 -24.60 19.74 26.14
C GLY A 370 -24.25 18.25 26.04
N GLU A 371 -23.21 17.85 25.29
CA GLU A 371 -22.79 16.44 25.19
C GLU A 371 -21.88 16.03 26.38
N PRO A 372 -22.11 14.88 27.05
CA PRO A 372 -21.45 14.54 28.32
C PRO A 372 -19.91 14.52 28.29
N SER A 373 -19.29 14.11 27.18
CA SER A 373 -17.83 14.06 27.04
C SER A 373 -17.19 15.44 26.87
N ARG A 374 -17.97 16.50 26.60
CA ARG A 374 -17.48 17.86 26.29
C ARG A 374 -16.49 18.39 27.32
N ALA A 375 -16.82 18.32 28.61
CA ALA A 375 -15.98 18.88 29.67
C ALA A 375 -14.65 18.13 29.85
N VAL A 376 -14.60 16.84 29.52
CA VAL A 376 -13.36 16.05 29.53
C VAL A 376 -12.53 16.37 28.29
N TYR A 377 -13.17 16.38 27.12
CA TYR A 377 -12.55 16.73 25.84
C TYR A 377 -11.91 18.13 25.89
N GLU A 378 -12.62 19.15 26.36
CA GLU A 378 -12.07 20.50 26.53
C GLU A 378 -10.86 20.53 27.45
N LYS A 379 -10.92 19.82 28.59
CA LYS A 379 -9.84 19.80 29.58
C LYS A 379 -8.58 19.15 29.01
N GLU A 380 -8.73 18.06 28.25
CA GLU A 380 -7.62 17.38 27.57
C GLU A 380 -7.05 18.27 26.43
N TYR A 381 -7.91 18.73 25.53
CA TYR A 381 -7.52 19.51 24.35
C TYR A 381 -6.85 20.84 24.73
N ASN A 382 -7.45 21.62 25.66
CA ASN A 382 -6.85 22.86 26.15
C ASN A 382 -5.56 22.59 26.94
N GLY A 383 -5.52 21.53 27.77
CA GLY A 383 -4.32 21.15 28.52
C GLY A 383 -3.13 20.81 27.61
N ILE A 384 -3.39 20.13 26.48
CA ILE A 384 -2.38 19.88 25.44
C ILE A 384 -1.96 21.21 24.78
N ARG A 385 -2.92 22.01 24.29
CA ARG A 385 -2.65 23.31 23.63
C ARG A 385 -1.78 24.23 24.49
N ASP A 386 -2.16 24.41 25.76
CA ASP A 386 -1.51 25.34 26.68
C ASP A 386 -0.13 24.80 27.11
N GLY A 387 0.00 23.47 27.23
CA GLY A 387 1.27 22.80 27.42
C GLY A 387 2.22 22.97 26.23
N LEU A 388 1.73 22.89 24.99
CA LEU A 388 2.51 23.14 23.77
C LEU A 388 2.94 24.61 23.70
N ARG A 389 2.01 25.55 23.91
CA ARG A 389 2.30 27.00 23.93
C ARG A 389 3.38 27.32 24.96
N LYS A 390 3.28 26.79 26.19
CA LYS A 390 4.30 27.00 27.24
C LYS A 390 5.69 26.53 26.79
N ARG A 391 5.80 25.34 26.18
CA ARG A 391 7.10 24.80 25.72
C ARG A 391 7.66 25.56 24.52
N ALA A 392 6.80 26.02 23.60
CA ALA A 392 7.19 26.86 22.47
C ALA A 392 7.82 28.18 22.93
N PHE A 393 7.16 28.91 23.82
CA PHE A 393 7.67 30.18 24.35
C PHE A 393 8.94 29.99 25.20
N ALA A 394 9.02 28.97 26.06
CA ALA A 394 10.23 28.70 26.85
C ALA A 394 11.47 28.38 25.99
N LEU A 395 11.28 27.70 24.85
CA LEU A 395 12.34 27.39 23.89
C LEU A 395 12.76 28.62 23.07
N TYR A 396 11.80 29.48 22.71
CA TYR A 396 12.05 30.79 22.10
C TYR A 396 12.83 31.74 23.04
N GLU A 397 12.41 31.86 24.30
CA GLU A 397 13.11 32.64 25.35
C GLU A 397 14.53 32.12 25.66
N ALA A 398 14.84 30.88 25.31
CA ALA A 398 16.18 30.32 25.39
C ALA A 398 17.05 30.69 24.17
N PHE A 399 16.50 30.65 22.96
CA PHE A 399 17.21 31.10 21.76
C PHE A 399 17.51 32.61 21.80
N GLN A 400 16.60 33.42 22.35
CA GLN A 400 16.83 34.85 22.61
C GLN A 400 17.96 35.14 23.63
N ARG A 401 18.51 34.12 24.31
CA ARG A 401 19.68 34.23 25.20
C ARG A 401 20.99 33.72 24.58
N MET A 402 20.98 33.19 23.36
CA MET A 402 22.13 32.53 22.74
C MET A 402 22.87 33.47 21.78
N GLU A 403 24.21 33.46 21.80
CA GLU A 403 25.06 34.40 21.08
C GLU A 403 24.97 34.18 19.56
N GLY A 404 24.52 35.20 18.83
CA GLY A 404 24.35 35.10 17.37
C GLY A 404 23.27 34.12 16.93
N VAL A 405 22.30 33.82 17.81
CA VAL A 405 21.12 33.01 17.49
C VAL A 405 19.91 33.92 17.40
N GLU A 406 19.21 33.85 16.27
CA GLU A 406 17.97 34.59 16.05
C GLU A 406 16.82 33.61 15.82
N CYS A 407 15.64 33.93 16.35
CA CYS A 407 14.45 33.09 16.20
C CYS A 407 13.22 33.99 16.18
N GLN A 408 12.25 33.67 15.31
CA GLN A 408 10.97 34.36 15.24
C GLN A 408 10.01 33.83 16.33
N GLU A 409 9.02 34.63 16.72
CA GLU A 409 8.03 34.24 17.75
C GLU A 409 7.22 33.02 17.31
N PRO A 410 6.96 32.02 18.19
CA PRO A 410 6.14 30.85 17.86
C PRO A 410 4.67 31.24 17.60
N GLN A 411 4.34 31.51 16.34
CA GLN A 411 2.96 31.79 15.91
C GLN A 411 2.10 30.51 15.88
N GLY A 412 2.67 29.34 15.60
CA GLY A 412 1.91 28.10 15.51
C GLY A 412 2.71 26.80 15.25
N ALA A 413 2.04 25.83 14.65
CA ALA A 413 2.52 24.48 14.35
C ALA A 413 3.10 23.72 15.57
N MET A 414 4.30 23.14 15.43
CA MET A 414 4.97 22.26 16.41
C MET A 414 6.50 22.46 16.46
N TYR A 415 7.02 23.52 15.84
CA TYR A 415 8.46 23.69 15.59
C TYR A 415 8.94 25.12 15.83
N LEU A 416 10.25 25.25 16.04
CA LEU A 416 11.00 26.49 15.85
C LEU A 416 12.14 26.22 14.86
N PHE A 417 12.51 27.25 14.10
CA PHE A 417 13.58 27.22 13.10
C PHE A 417 14.56 28.40 13.32
N PRO A 418 15.31 28.41 14.44
CA PRO A 418 16.33 29.43 14.70
C PRO A 418 17.46 29.45 13.68
N THR A 419 17.91 30.65 13.34
CA THR A 419 19.14 30.97 12.61
C THR A 419 20.33 30.97 13.57
N ILE A 420 21.48 30.47 13.11
CA ILE A 420 22.72 30.35 13.90
C ILE A 420 23.93 31.00 13.18
N THR A 421 24.48 32.06 13.77
CA THR A 421 25.70 32.71 13.29
C THR A 421 26.93 32.02 13.86
N LEU A 422 27.46 31.02 13.14
CA LEU A 422 28.60 30.24 13.62
C LEU A 422 29.95 30.96 13.38
N PRO A 423 30.90 30.90 14.33
CA PRO A 423 32.22 31.52 14.17
C PRO A 423 32.98 30.92 12.97
N PRO A 424 33.83 31.69 12.26
CA PRO A 424 34.54 31.20 11.07
C PRO A 424 35.33 29.90 11.31
N LYS A 425 35.91 29.71 12.50
CA LYS A 425 36.62 28.48 12.88
C LYS A 425 35.72 27.25 13.03
N ALA A 426 34.44 27.43 13.39
CA ALA A 426 33.47 26.35 13.40
C ALA A 426 33.12 25.93 11.96
N VAL A 427 33.00 26.89 11.04
CA VAL A 427 32.80 26.63 9.61
C VAL A 427 34.03 25.98 8.97
N GLU A 428 35.25 26.38 9.36
CA GLU A 428 36.50 25.71 8.97
C GLU A 428 36.58 24.28 9.52
N ALA A 429 36.17 24.04 10.77
CA ALA A 429 36.13 22.71 11.36
C ALA A 429 35.11 21.79 10.67
N ALA A 430 33.91 22.30 10.35
CA ALA A 430 32.90 21.57 9.58
C ALA A 430 33.42 21.18 8.18
N LYS A 431 34.10 22.11 7.49
CA LYS A 431 34.77 21.84 6.20
C LYS A 431 35.89 20.81 6.33
N ALA A 432 36.66 20.82 7.41
CA ALA A 432 37.70 19.82 7.68
C ALA A 432 37.14 18.41 7.95
N GLU A 433 35.91 18.32 8.50
CA GLU A 433 35.15 17.06 8.63
C GLU A 433 34.29 16.73 7.39
N ASN A 434 34.36 17.54 6.32
CA ASN A 434 33.57 17.42 5.09
C ASN A 434 32.04 17.36 5.33
N ARG A 435 31.54 18.21 6.24
CA ARG A 435 30.11 18.35 6.59
C ARG A 435 29.61 19.77 6.38
N ALA A 436 28.28 19.94 6.32
CA ALA A 436 27.69 21.27 6.39
C ALA A 436 27.88 21.88 7.80
N ALA A 437 27.92 23.21 7.91
CA ALA A 437 28.22 23.87 9.19
C ALA A 437 27.08 23.75 10.21
N ASP A 438 25.83 23.70 9.75
CA ASP A 438 24.65 23.43 10.57
C ASP A 438 24.57 21.95 11.00
N GLU A 439 24.83 21.02 10.07
CA GLU A 439 24.96 19.58 10.33
C GLU A 439 26.03 19.30 11.39
N PHE A 440 27.21 19.92 11.26
CA PHE A 440 28.29 19.85 12.25
C PHE A 440 27.84 20.39 13.61
N TYR A 441 27.19 21.55 13.67
CA TYR A 441 26.66 22.11 14.92
C TYR A 441 25.63 21.18 15.59
N CYS A 442 24.68 20.66 14.82
CA CYS A 442 23.64 19.74 15.30
C CYS A 442 24.21 18.40 15.79
N LEU A 443 25.23 17.87 15.10
CA LEU A 443 25.93 16.66 15.52
C LEU A 443 26.71 16.88 16.83
N ARG A 444 27.38 18.04 16.97
CA ARG A 444 28.08 18.39 18.22
C ARG A 444 27.13 18.69 19.37
N LEU A 445 25.93 19.23 19.10
CA LEU A 445 24.86 19.38 20.11
C LEU A 445 24.42 18.00 20.63
N LEU A 446 24.13 17.06 19.73
CA LEU A 446 23.73 15.70 20.09
C LEU A 446 24.82 14.99 20.92
N ASP A 447 26.07 15.03 20.46
CA ASP A 447 27.24 14.43 21.12
C ASP A 447 27.47 14.96 22.55
N ALA A 448 27.07 16.21 22.83
CA ALA A 448 27.29 16.88 24.11
C ALA A 448 26.08 16.87 25.07
N THR A 449 24.85 16.70 24.57
CA THR A 449 23.63 16.95 25.36
C THR A 449 22.56 15.86 25.31
N GLY A 450 22.65 14.94 24.34
CA GLY A 450 21.60 13.98 24.04
C GLY A 450 20.41 14.57 23.27
N VAL A 451 20.40 15.89 22.98
CA VAL A 451 19.30 16.53 22.26
C VAL A 451 19.48 16.35 20.74
N CYS A 452 18.58 15.60 20.12
CA CYS A 452 18.56 15.40 18.66
C CYS A 452 17.70 16.46 17.98
N VAL A 453 18.27 17.23 17.07
CA VAL A 453 17.61 18.23 16.21
C VAL A 453 17.87 17.91 14.73
N VAL A 454 17.29 18.66 13.79
CA VAL A 454 17.54 18.49 12.35
C VAL A 454 18.19 19.74 11.77
N PRO A 455 19.33 19.67 11.05
CA PRO A 455 19.99 20.84 10.46
C PRO A 455 19.16 21.50 9.35
N GLY A 456 19.30 22.81 9.18
CA GLY A 456 18.55 23.64 8.22
C GLY A 456 18.72 23.20 6.77
N SER A 457 19.91 22.74 6.41
CA SER A 457 20.25 22.11 5.12
C SER A 457 19.35 20.92 4.76
N GLY A 458 18.72 20.26 5.73
CA GLY A 458 17.71 19.21 5.50
C GLY A 458 16.35 19.71 5.00
N PHE A 459 16.08 21.02 5.09
CA PHE A 459 14.84 21.68 4.65
C PHE A 459 15.06 22.65 3.47
N GLY A 460 16.32 22.84 3.07
CA GLY A 460 16.73 23.98 2.24
C GLY A 460 16.76 25.28 3.04
N GLN A 461 17.69 26.17 2.71
CA GLN A 461 17.84 27.48 3.33
C GLN A 461 18.53 28.46 2.36
N LYS A 462 18.38 29.76 2.59
CA LYS A 462 18.98 30.83 1.78
C LYS A 462 20.52 30.72 1.81
N GLU A 463 21.21 31.00 0.71
CA GLU A 463 22.67 30.87 0.69
C GLU A 463 23.35 31.71 1.79
N ASN A 464 24.39 31.15 2.41
CA ASN A 464 25.14 31.73 3.54
C ASN A 464 24.34 31.90 4.85
N THR A 465 23.09 31.43 4.92
CA THR A 465 22.36 31.25 6.20
C THR A 465 22.55 29.82 6.74
N LEU A 466 22.39 29.65 8.04
CA LEU A 466 22.48 28.36 8.75
C LEU A 466 21.37 28.30 9.80
N HIS A 467 20.65 27.19 9.87
CA HIS A 467 19.55 27.00 10.82
C HIS A 467 19.58 25.60 11.45
N PHE A 468 18.68 25.36 12.40
CA PHE A 468 18.22 24.01 12.73
C PHE A 468 16.75 24.01 13.08
N ARG A 469 16.03 22.91 12.78
CA ARG A 469 14.67 22.69 13.30
C ARG A 469 14.73 21.93 14.61
N THR A 470 14.02 22.44 15.60
CA THR A 470 13.67 21.76 16.84
C THR A 470 12.15 21.65 16.98
N THR A 471 11.65 20.66 17.73
CA THR A 471 10.26 20.63 18.20
C THR A 471 10.17 20.91 19.70
N PHE A 472 9.14 21.66 20.09
CA PHE A 472 8.76 21.86 21.49
C PHE A 472 7.78 20.77 21.98
N LEU A 473 7.60 19.66 21.24
CA LEU A 473 6.80 18.53 21.68
C LEU A 473 7.38 17.83 22.92
N ALA A 474 8.70 17.67 23.00
CA ALA A 474 9.36 16.93 24.08
C ALA A 474 8.96 17.43 25.48
N PRO A 475 8.71 16.54 26.45
CA PRO A 475 8.21 16.90 27.77
C PRO A 475 9.23 17.71 28.59
N GLY A 476 8.70 18.47 29.56
CA GLY A 476 9.50 19.36 30.41
C GLY A 476 10.13 20.54 29.67
N THR A 477 11.04 21.23 30.35
CA THR A 477 11.82 22.35 29.80
C THR A 477 13.31 22.26 30.16
N ASP A 478 13.72 21.29 30.97
CA ASP A 478 15.06 21.26 31.59
C ASP A 478 16.16 20.91 30.57
N TRP A 479 15.77 20.25 29.47
CA TRP A 479 16.64 19.99 28.31
C TRP A 479 16.97 21.26 27.51
N VAL A 480 16.19 22.34 27.66
CA VAL A 480 16.42 23.61 26.96
C VAL A 480 17.72 24.27 27.44
N GLU A 481 17.99 24.26 28.75
CA GLU A 481 19.26 24.76 29.29
C GLU A 481 20.48 23.91 28.88
N ARG A 482 20.28 22.64 28.49
CA ARG A 482 21.37 21.84 27.89
C ARG A 482 21.83 22.46 26.57
N ILE A 483 20.89 22.95 25.75
CA ILE A 483 21.19 23.63 24.48
C ILE A 483 21.90 24.96 24.75
N VAL A 484 21.37 25.79 25.65
CA VAL A 484 21.96 27.09 26.01
C VAL A 484 23.40 26.93 26.52
N LYS A 485 23.64 25.95 27.41
CA LYS A 485 24.97 25.62 27.92
C LYS A 485 25.90 25.15 26.80
N PHE A 486 25.50 24.15 26.02
CA PHE A 486 26.31 23.63 24.90
C PHE A 486 26.68 24.75 23.93
N HIS A 487 25.72 25.61 23.58
CA HIS A 487 25.94 26.70 22.65
C HIS A 487 27.00 27.68 23.18
N SER A 488 26.91 28.09 24.45
CA SER A 488 27.92 28.94 25.09
C SER A 488 29.31 28.31 25.07
N GLU A 489 29.42 27.01 25.40
CA GLU A 489 30.69 26.27 25.36
C GLU A 489 31.23 26.11 23.93
N PHE A 490 30.35 25.92 22.93
CA PHE A 490 30.69 25.85 21.51
C PHE A 490 31.19 27.20 20.98
N MET A 491 30.47 28.29 21.25
CA MET A 491 30.86 29.64 20.86
C MET A 491 32.21 29.99 21.50
N ALA A 492 32.40 29.78 22.81
CA ALA A 492 33.69 29.99 23.47
C ALA A 492 34.84 29.20 22.84
N LYS A 493 34.61 27.94 22.45
CA LYS A 493 35.61 27.07 21.80
C LYS A 493 36.07 27.59 20.43
N TYR A 494 35.17 28.16 19.62
CA TYR A 494 35.47 28.59 18.24
C TYR A 494 35.69 30.11 18.09
N ASN A 495 35.16 30.94 18.98
CA ASN A 495 35.48 32.38 19.08
C ASN A 495 36.89 32.64 19.62
N PHE A 496 37.53 31.66 20.29
CA PHE A 496 38.85 31.88 20.88
C PHE A 496 39.92 32.17 19.81
N ILE A 497 40.16 33.45 19.56
CA ILE A 497 41.37 33.94 18.93
C ILE A 497 42.52 33.47 19.82
N ARG A 498 43.42 32.61 19.29
CA ARG A 498 44.73 32.45 19.91
C ARG A 498 45.32 33.85 19.96
N ALA A 499 45.57 34.36 21.17
CA ALA A 499 46.32 35.60 21.35
C ALA A 499 47.55 35.52 20.42
N ILE A 500 47.73 36.57 19.61
CA ILE A 500 48.72 36.60 18.53
C ILE A 500 50.04 36.07 19.09
N ASP A 501 50.64 35.08 18.42
CA ASP A 501 51.88 34.45 18.88
C ASP A 501 52.86 35.57 19.26
N HIS A 502 53.32 35.54 20.51
CA HIS A 502 54.10 36.63 21.08
C HIS A 502 55.37 36.89 20.25
N LYS A 503 55.88 35.84 19.56
CA LYS A 503 56.96 35.93 18.58
C LYS A 503 56.59 36.68 17.30
N SER A 504 55.36 36.53 16.79
CA SER A 504 54.87 37.31 15.65
C SER A 504 54.72 38.79 15.99
N LEU A 505 54.29 39.11 17.21
CA LEU A 505 54.26 40.49 17.70
C LEU A 505 55.67 41.07 17.88
N GLU A 506 56.62 40.35 18.46
CA GLU A 506 58.03 40.77 18.55
C GLU A 506 58.67 40.96 17.15
N MET A 507 58.36 40.10 16.19
CA MET A 507 58.87 40.20 14.81
C MET A 507 58.33 41.42 14.07
N ILE A 508 57.08 41.84 14.34
CA ILE A 508 56.51 43.08 13.81
C ILE A 508 57.07 44.30 14.55
N MET A 509 57.07 44.30 15.89
CA MET A 509 57.49 45.45 16.70
C MET A 509 58.99 45.77 16.66
N SER A 510 59.82 44.86 16.14
CA SER A 510 61.26 45.10 15.92
C SER A 510 61.58 45.82 14.60
N SER A 511 60.59 46.06 13.73
CA SER A 511 60.82 46.49 12.34
C SER A 511 60.56 47.98 12.02
N THR A 512 60.22 48.85 12.99
CA THR A 512 59.88 50.27 12.70
C THR A 512 60.41 51.26 13.77
N PRO A 513 61.48 52.04 13.49
CA PRO A 513 62.14 52.89 14.49
C PRO A 513 61.46 54.27 14.67
N ALA A 514 60.16 54.31 14.99
CA ALA A 514 59.36 55.54 14.84
C ALA A 514 58.49 56.00 16.04
N PHE A 515 58.45 55.30 17.20
CA PHE A 515 57.51 55.69 18.29
C PHE A 515 58.03 55.63 19.74
N ARG A 516 59.29 56.04 19.98
CA ARG A 516 59.90 56.04 21.33
C ARG A 516 59.97 57.43 22.00
N ARG A 517 58.90 58.23 21.98
CA ARG A 517 58.91 59.59 22.60
C ARG A 517 57.55 60.20 23.00
N LYS A 518 56.80 59.56 23.93
CA LYS A 518 55.84 60.25 24.84
C LYS A 518 55.35 59.33 25.97
N LEU A 519 56.12 59.24 27.06
CA LEU A 519 55.70 58.56 28.29
C LEU A 519 56.38 59.23 29.49
N SER A 520 55.80 60.33 29.98
CA SER A 520 56.37 61.14 31.07
C SER A 520 55.36 62.12 31.68
N ARG A 521 54.54 61.65 32.64
CA ARG A 521 53.87 62.36 33.76
C ARG A 521 52.85 61.36 34.39
N ILE A 522 53.15 60.64 35.49
CA ILE A 522 53.31 61.04 36.91
C ILE A 522 51.94 61.40 37.54
N PRO A 523 51.52 60.87 38.73
CA PRO A 523 52.01 59.75 39.59
C PRO A 523 50.85 58.84 40.17
N PRO A 524 51.02 58.04 41.27
CA PRO A 524 50.07 56.97 41.68
C PRO A 524 49.57 56.99 43.16
N GLN A 525 48.77 55.98 43.55
CA GLN A 525 48.58 55.38 44.89
C GLN A 525 48.20 53.88 44.67
N GLN A 526 48.83 52.85 45.25
CA GLN A 526 48.84 52.36 46.65
C GLN A 526 47.46 51.91 47.15
N SER A 527 47.27 50.76 47.82
CA SER A 527 48.21 49.95 48.63
C SER A 527 48.16 48.41 48.40
N ALA A 528 48.95 47.66 49.18
CA ALA A 528 49.11 46.18 49.22
C ALA A 528 49.01 45.71 50.72
N PRO A 529 49.41 44.50 51.21
CA PRO A 529 49.98 43.31 50.53
C PRO A 529 49.54 41.90 51.07
N GLY A 530 50.07 40.83 50.43
CA GLY A 530 50.38 39.52 51.07
C GLY A 530 49.37 38.36 50.89
N SER A 531 49.78 37.08 50.93
CA SER A 531 51.13 36.47 50.90
C SER A 531 51.08 34.93 50.73
N SER A 532 52.09 34.33 50.06
CA SER A 532 52.64 32.93 50.18
C SER A 532 51.71 31.74 50.57
N SER A 533 51.55 30.60 49.87
CA SER A 533 52.36 29.74 48.95
C SER A 533 52.97 28.45 49.57
N LEU A 534 52.77 27.31 48.86
CA LEU A 534 53.65 26.11 48.68
C LEU A 534 53.67 24.89 49.66
N VAL A 535 53.91 23.69 49.05
CA VAL A 535 54.46 22.39 49.59
C VAL A 535 53.52 21.55 50.52
N SER A 536 53.40 20.19 50.52
CA SER A 536 53.91 19.01 49.75
C SER A 536 52.86 17.84 49.80
N GLN A 537 52.77 16.85 48.89
CA GLN A 537 53.45 15.51 48.86
C GLN A 537 53.65 14.81 50.24
N THR A 538 53.45 13.48 50.48
CA THR A 538 53.32 12.28 49.60
C THR A 538 52.71 11.02 50.30
N SER A 539 52.40 9.97 49.50
CA SER A 539 52.50 8.48 49.77
C SER A 539 51.65 7.70 50.83
N THR A 540 50.70 6.89 50.32
CA THR A 540 50.41 5.43 50.55
C THR A 540 50.67 4.68 51.88
N SER A 541 49.70 3.85 52.32
CA SER A 541 49.85 2.37 52.57
C SER A 541 48.50 1.66 52.88
N GLN A 542 48.50 0.39 53.34
CA GLN A 542 47.39 -0.59 53.17
C GLN A 542 46.69 -1.13 54.45
N SER A 543 45.47 -1.67 54.25
CA SER A 543 44.90 -2.93 54.84
C SER A 543 44.31 -3.04 56.28
N LYS A 544 43.04 -3.54 56.33
CA LYS A 544 42.39 -4.52 57.26
C LYS A 544 42.46 -4.27 58.80
N PRO A 545 41.74 -5.01 59.71
CA PRO A 545 40.83 -6.19 59.62
C PRO A 545 39.36 -5.86 60.08
N ALA A 546 38.42 -6.76 60.45
CA ALA A 546 37.94 -8.12 60.10
C ALA A 546 37.00 -8.62 61.24
N LEU A 547 36.29 -9.76 61.04
CA LEU A 547 35.36 -10.45 61.99
C LEU A 547 34.03 -9.67 62.23
N ASN A 548 32.90 -10.20 62.76
CA ASN A 548 32.39 -11.52 63.24
C ASN A 548 30.82 -11.44 63.16
N LYS A 549 29.91 -12.44 63.29
CA LYS A 549 29.81 -13.88 63.65
C LYS A 549 28.57 -14.45 62.89
N ALA A 550 28.43 -15.74 62.53
CA ALA A 550 27.98 -16.93 63.30
C ALA A 550 26.57 -16.82 63.98
N CYS A 551 25.65 -17.81 63.97
CA CYS A 551 25.54 -19.19 63.41
C CYS A 551 24.08 -19.71 63.66
N SER A 552 23.51 -20.84 63.21
CA SER A 552 23.82 -21.96 62.26
C SER A 552 22.65 -22.99 62.23
N LYS A 553 22.74 -24.07 61.43
CA LYS A 553 22.05 -25.41 61.55
C LYS A 553 20.58 -25.55 61.08
N ASP A 554 20.07 -26.74 60.74
CA ASP A 554 20.59 -28.16 60.79
C ASP A 554 20.28 -28.96 59.48
N SER A 555 20.55 -30.28 59.42
CA SER A 555 20.70 -31.08 58.17
C SER A 555 19.84 -32.38 58.01
N THR A 556 19.93 -32.98 56.80
CA THR A 556 19.33 -34.27 56.32
C THR A 556 19.75 -35.54 57.08
N PRO A 557 19.02 -36.66 56.92
CA PRO A 557 19.44 -37.82 56.07
C PRO A 557 18.30 -38.26 55.10
N ASN A 558 18.30 -39.33 54.27
CA ASN A 558 19.13 -40.52 53.93
C ASN A 558 18.95 -40.81 52.39
N THR A 559 19.72 -41.54 51.58
CA THR A 559 20.22 -42.96 51.51
C THR A 559 19.12 -44.06 51.48
N CYS A 560 19.20 -45.19 50.76
CA CYS A 560 20.11 -45.77 49.74
C CYS A 560 19.29 -46.80 48.91
N GLY A 561 19.68 -47.39 47.77
CA GLY A 561 20.92 -47.35 46.99
C GLY A 561 21.35 -48.76 46.53
N THR A 562 21.30 -49.05 45.22
CA THR A 562 21.84 -50.29 44.62
C THR A 562 22.37 -50.04 43.20
N SER A 563 23.68 -50.21 43.02
CA SER A 563 24.36 -50.30 41.73
C SER A 563 25.41 -51.40 41.78
N LEU A 564 25.61 -52.10 40.65
CA LEU A 564 26.60 -53.14 40.29
C LEU A 564 25.97 -53.90 39.09
N ILE A 565 26.65 -54.32 38.02
CA ILE A 565 28.09 -54.50 37.77
C ILE A 565 28.53 -53.78 36.46
N SER A 566 29.84 -53.56 36.35
CA SER A 566 30.63 -52.96 35.26
C SER A 566 30.68 -53.82 33.95
N ASN A 567 31.43 -53.53 32.87
CA ASN A 567 32.66 -52.71 32.72
C ASN A 567 33.00 -52.38 31.23
N MET A 568 33.89 -51.40 31.03
CA MET A 568 34.69 -51.10 29.81
C MET A 568 33.98 -50.69 28.49
N GLY A 569 34.52 -49.64 27.85
CA GLY A 569 34.21 -49.24 26.46
C GLY A 569 34.32 -47.72 26.28
N ASP A 570 35.26 -47.26 25.45
CA ASP A 570 35.48 -45.83 25.17
C ASP A 570 35.15 -45.55 23.70
N LYS A 571 34.47 -44.42 23.42
CA LYS A 571 33.89 -43.97 22.13
C LYS A 571 32.70 -44.76 21.55
N ASP A 572 31.58 -44.07 21.44
CA ASP A 572 31.11 -43.50 20.17
C ASP A 572 30.16 -42.33 20.46
N ASP A 573 30.47 -41.14 19.91
CA ASP A 573 29.53 -40.00 19.90
C ASP A 573 28.48 -40.30 18.82
N GLY A 574 27.20 -40.34 19.19
CA GLY A 574 26.14 -40.73 18.26
C GLY A 574 25.92 -39.69 17.14
N PRO A 575 25.52 -40.09 15.91
CA PRO A 575 25.35 -39.14 14.79
C PRO A 575 24.33 -38.04 15.09
N LEU A 576 23.36 -38.30 15.96
CA LEU A 576 22.40 -37.28 16.44
C LEU A 576 23.08 -36.16 17.26
N GLN A 577 24.10 -36.47 18.07
CA GLN A 577 24.84 -35.45 18.83
C GLN A 577 25.76 -34.61 17.94
N ASP A 578 26.30 -35.18 16.86
CA ASP A 578 27.06 -34.40 15.88
C ASP A 578 26.16 -33.51 15.02
N LEU A 579 24.93 -33.92 14.73
CA LEU A 579 23.89 -33.04 14.16
C LEU A 579 23.51 -31.93 15.16
N GLU A 580 23.26 -32.26 16.44
CA GLU A 580 22.94 -31.28 17.49
C GLU A 580 24.05 -30.21 17.63
N LYS A 581 25.32 -30.62 17.76
CA LYS A 581 26.50 -29.72 17.78
C LYS A 581 26.62 -28.85 16.51
N THR A 582 26.13 -29.33 15.37
CA THR A 582 26.28 -28.67 14.07
C THR A 582 25.19 -27.64 13.83
N TYR A 583 23.94 -27.92 14.20
CA TYR A 583 22.76 -27.15 13.81
C TYR A 583 22.08 -26.37 14.97
N CYS A 584 22.40 -26.70 16.23
CA CYS A 584 21.83 -26.06 17.41
C CYS A 584 22.89 -25.27 18.19
N PRO A 585 22.77 -23.93 18.36
CA PRO A 585 21.84 -23.00 17.70
C PRO A 585 22.17 -22.79 16.20
N PRO A 586 21.24 -22.26 15.38
CA PRO A 586 19.96 -21.64 15.76
C PRO A 586 18.78 -22.59 15.95
N LEU A 587 18.87 -23.85 15.52
CA LEU A 587 17.75 -24.79 15.68
C LEU A 587 17.61 -25.24 17.14
N ASP A 588 16.39 -25.61 17.51
CA ASP A 588 16.09 -26.23 18.81
C ASP A 588 16.46 -27.73 18.78
N PRO A 589 17.16 -28.27 19.81
CA PRO A 589 17.56 -29.68 19.85
C PRO A 589 16.40 -30.69 19.76
N ALA A 590 15.22 -30.36 20.27
CA ALA A 590 14.06 -31.23 20.18
C ALA A 590 13.36 -31.15 18.82
N LEU A 591 13.36 -29.99 18.15
CA LEU A 591 12.96 -29.88 16.74
C LEU A 591 13.88 -30.72 15.85
N LEU A 592 15.21 -30.61 16.04
CA LEU A 592 16.19 -31.43 15.33
C LEU A 592 15.97 -32.92 15.58
N THR A 593 15.74 -33.32 16.83
CA THR A 593 15.45 -34.72 17.20
C THR A 593 14.16 -35.22 16.55
N ALA A 594 13.09 -34.41 16.54
CA ALA A 594 11.81 -34.80 15.94
C ALA A 594 11.90 -35.01 14.43
N ILE A 595 12.67 -34.17 13.72
CA ILE A 595 12.91 -34.34 12.27
C ILE A 595 13.83 -35.53 12.02
N ALA A 596 14.89 -35.71 12.82
CA ALA A 596 15.82 -36.83 12.68
C ALA A 596 15.18 -38.21 12.88
N PHE A 597 14.04 -38.30 13.60
CA PHE A 597 13.26 -39.55 13.74
C PHE A 597 12.54 -40.00 12.46
N ASP A 598 12.34 -39.12 11.48
CA ASP A 598 11.72 -39.47 10.18
C ASP A 598 12.75 -40.04 9.16
N TYR A 599 14.04 -40.17 9.53
CA TYR A 599 15.14 -40.64 8.66
C TYR A 599 15.98 -41.76 9.32
N ASP A 600 16.46 -42.73 8.54
CA ASP A 600 17.45 -43.70 9.04
C ASP A 600 18.86 -43.07 9.08
N LEU A 601 19.33 -42.73 10.28
CA LEU A 601 20.66 -42.14 10.51
C LEU A 601 21.84 -43.10 10.19
N THR A 602 21.58 -44.37 9.86
CA THR A 602 22.58 -45.33 9.38
C THR A 602 22.68 -45.41 7.86
N ASP A 603 21.70 -44.86 7.13
CA ASP A 603 21.75 -44.70 5.67
C ASP A 603 22.33 -43.33 5.30
N SER A 604 23.46 -43.31 4.60
CA SER A 604 24.10 -42.05 4.21
C SER A 604 23.25 -41.19 3.27
N ALA A 605 22.39 -41.79 2.43
CA ALA A 605 21.51 -41.02 1.54
C ALA A 605 20.39 -40.30 2.31
N GLN A 606 19.83 -40.94 3.34
CA GLN A 606 18.84 -40.32 4.22
C GLN A 606 19.49 -39.30 5.18
N LEU A 607 20.69 -39.58 5.68
CA LEU A 607 21.46 -38.65 6.50
C LEU A 607 21.81 -37.35 5.74
N ASP A 608 22.11 -37.43 4.44
CA ASP A 608 22.38 -36.25 3.62
C ASP A 608 21.09 -35.49 3.25
N GLN A 609 19.95 -36.17 3.03
CA GLN A 609 18.63 -35.51 2.91
C GLN A 609 18.18 -34.81 4.20
N LEU A 610 18.47 -35.41 5.35
CA LEU A 610 18.25 -34.78 6.65
C LEU A 610 19.13 -33.53 6.81
N ARG A 611 20.39 -33.57 6.37
CA ARG A 611 21.28 -32.38 6.35
C ARG A 611 20.75 -31.28 5.44
N GLU A 612 20.36 -31.58 4.20
CA GLU A 612 19.74 -30.59 3.30
C GLU A 612 18.49 -29.94 3.93
N THR A 613 17.67 -30.74 4.62
CA THR A 613 16.48 -30.26 5.35
C THR A 613 16.87 -29.34 6.53
N LEU A 614 17.87 -29.74 7.33
CA LEU A 614 18.33 -28.97 8.48
C LEU A 614 19.09 -27.69 8.08
N ASP A 615 19.83 -27.68 6.98
CA ASP A 615 20.50 -26.48 6.46
C ASP A 615 19.49 -25.46 5.88
N ALA A 616 18.44 -25.93 5.20
CA ALA A 616 17.35 -25.05 4.77
C ALA A 616 16.62 -24.42 5.95
N LEU A 617 16.30 -25.20 6.99
CA LEU A 617 15.70 -24.70 8.23
C LEU A 617 16.64 -23.74 8.97
N ARG A 618 17.94 -24.06 9.06
CA ARG A 618 18.97 -23.21 9.67
C ARG A 618 19.05 -21.84 9.01
N LEU A 619 19.00 -21.77 7.68
CA LEU A 619 18.98 -20.49 6.96
C LEU A 619 17.76 -19.66 7.37
N SER A 620 16.57 -20.28 7.35
CA SER A 620 15.32 -19.58 7.68
C SER A 620 15.20 -19.19 9.17
N ALA A 621 15.85 -19.92 10.08
CA ALA A 621 15.82 -19.62 11.52
C ALA A 621 16.45 -18.25 11.83
N TRP A 622 17.56 -17.91 11.17
CA TRP A 622 18.17 -16.58 11.27
C TRP A 622 17.34 -15.45 10.62
N GLU A 623 16.41 -15.77 9.73
CA GLU A 623 15.44 -14.81 9.18
C GLU A 623 14.17 -14.70 10.05
N GLN A 624 13.96 -15.65 10.97
CA GLN A 624 12.78 -15.73 11.85
C GLN A 624 13.02 -15.28 13.29
N GLU A 625 14.27 -15.23 13.77
CA GLU A 625 14.61 -14.80 15.14
C GLU A 625 14.24 -13.32 15.40
N ASP A 626 14.17 -12.49 14.35
CA ASP A 626 13.69 -11.09 14.39
C ASP A 626 12.15 -10.94 14.22
N LEU A 627 11.37 -12.04 14.13
CA LEU A 627 9.92 -12.02 13.92
C LEU A 627 9.12 -12.57 15.12
N PRO A 628 8.07 -11.87 15.59
CA PRO A 628 7.20 -12.39 16.65
C PRO A 628 6.32 -13.54 16.13
N PHE A 629 6.66 -14.76 16.50
CA PHE A 629 5.96 -15.99 16.08
C PHE A 629 4.62 -16.19 16.82
N ASP A 630 3.51 -16.14 16.08
CA ASP A 630 2.20 -16.61 16.55
C ASP A 630 1.91 -18.04 16.04
N PRO A 631 1.73 -19.05 16.93
CA PRO A 631 1.38 -20.40 16.52
C PRO A 631 -0.03 -20.56 15.93
N SER A 632 -0.91 -19.54 15.96
CA SER A 632 -2.22 -19.58 15.31
C SER A 632 -2.25 -19.03 13.86
N GLY A 633 -1.18 -18.32 13.44
CA GLY A 633 -1.09 -17.74 12.08
C GLY A 633 -1.86 -16.43 11.88
N THR A 634 -2.17 -15.72 12.97
CA THR A 634 -2.83 -14.42 12.97
C THR A 634 -1.84 -13.28 13.24
N SER A 635 -1.97 -12.16 12.53
CA SER A 635 -1.00 -11.06 12.61
C SER A 635 -1.19 -10.15 13.84
N GLY A 636 -0.88 -10.68 15.03
CA GLY A 636 -0.40 -9.90 16.18
C GLY A 636 -1.41 -9.10 16.99
N LEU A 637 -1.97 -9.74 18.03
CA LEU A 637 -2.49 -9.05 19.22
C LEU A 637 -1.78 -9.53 20.49
N GLY A 638 -0.73 -8.80 20.89
CA GLY A 638 0.01 -9.06 22.13
C GLY A 638 -0.42 -8.13 23.26
N ALA A 639 -1.05 -8.67 24.30
CA ALA A 639 -1.22 -8.02 25.60
C ALA A 639 -0.78 -9.01 26.70
N GLY A 640 0.20 -8.61 27.52
CA GLY A 640 0.93 -9.52 28.41
C GLY A 640 0.21 -9.91 29.70
N HIS A 641 0.58 -11.06 30.27
CA HIS A 641 0.09 -11.54 31.56
C HIS A 641 0.79 -10.90 32.77
N GLY A 642 0.01 -10.72 33.84
CA GLY A 642 0.41 -10.48 35.22
C GLY A 642 -0.69 -11.02 36.16
N PRO A 643 -0.38 -11.45 37.40
CA PRO A 643 -0.41 -12.90 37.66
C PRO A 643 -1.50 -13.40 38.63
N GLU A 644 -1.67 -14.74 38.63
CA GLU A 644 -2.23 -15.63 39.67
C GLU A 644 -3.69 -15.45 40.16
N ALA A 645 -4.52 -16.48 39.91
CA ALA A 645 -5.52 -17.02 40.84
C ALA A 645 -6.03 -18.41 40.38
N ASP A 646 -6.20 -19.36 41.31
CA ASP A 646 -6.85 -20.67 41.08
C ASP A 646 -8.39 -20.57 41.09
N GLY A 647 -9.09 -21.52 40.43
CA GLY A 647 -10.56 -21.60 40.53
C GLY A 647 -11.26 -22.67 39.69
N SER A 648 -11.56 -23.81 40.31
CA SER A 648 -12.46 -24.92 39.92
C SER A 648 -13.63 -24.69 38.93
N SER A 649 -13.97 -25.75 38.20
CA SER A 649 -15.11 -25.89 37.27
C SER A 649 -16.52 -25.76 37.87
N GLU A 650 -17.49 -25.31 37.07
CA GLU A 650 -18.71 -26.09 36.78
C GLU A 650 -19.42 -25.64 35.48
N LEU A 651 -20.49 -26.33 35.07
CA LEU A 651 -21.10 -26.29 33.73
C LEU A 651 -22.35 -25.39 33.64
N SER A 652 -22.48 -24.65 32.53
CA SER A 652 -23.79 -24.29 31.93
C SER A 652 -23.64 -23.89 30.47
N GLU A 653 -24.72 -24.11 29.69
CA GLU A 653 -24.76 -23.84 28.25
C GLU A 653 -25.53 -22.54 27.94
N SER A 654 -25.00 -21.74 27.00
CA SER A 654 -25.84 -20.94 26.10
C SER A 654 -25.10 -20.57 24.82
N GLN A 655 -25.89 -20.36 23.77
CA GLN A 655 -25.47 -20.21 22.37
C GLN A 655 -24.56 -18.99 22.14
N GLY A 656 -23.53 -19.17 21.31
CA GLY A 656 -22.84 -18.07 20.63
C GLY A 656 -23.35 -17.95 19.19
N ASP A 657 -23.69 -16.74 18.77
CA ASP A 657 -24.15 -16.47 17.40
C ASP A 657 -22.95 -16.45 16.42
N ARG A 658 -23.17 -16.82 15.15
CA ARG A 658 -22.12 -16.79 14.11
C ARG A 658 -22.53 -15.86 12.98
N SER A 659 -21.68 -14.88 12.70
CA SER A 659 -21.85 -13.93 11.60
C SER A 659 -21.91 -14.63 10.24
N ARG A 660 -22.65 -14.02 9.30
CA ARG A 660 -22.84 -14.52 7.94
C ARG A 660 -21.90 -13.80 6.97
N GLU A 661 -21.01 -14.56 6.35
CA GLU A 661 -20.30 -14.18 5.12
C GLU A 661 -20.59 -15.25 4.07
N THR A 662 -21.12 -14.87 2.90
CA THR A 662 -21.47 -15.79 1.80
C THR A 662 -20.77 -15.44 0.49
N ASP A 663 -19.54 -14.92 0.58
CA ASP A 663 -18.69 -14.76 -0.60
C ASP A 663 -18.19 -16.12 -1.09
N ILE A 664 -18.57 -16.50 -2.31
CA ILE A 664 -18.48 -17.89 -2.83
C ILE A 664 -17.04 -18.40 -3.03
N THR A 665 -16.03 -17.55 -2.84
CA THR A 665 -14.61 -17.90 -2.79
C THR A 665 -14.12 -18.24 -1.37
N SER A 666 -14.75 -17.69 -0.33
CA SER A 666 -14.32 -17.82 1.08
C SER A 666 -14.55 -19.23 1.66
N LEU A 667 -15.46 -20.00 1.06
CA LEU A 667 -15.77 -21.38 1.45
C LEU A 667 -14.57 -22.32 1.47
N THR A 668 -13.47 -22.01 0.77
CA THR A 668 -12.26 -22.85 0.80
C THR A 668 -11.23 -22.46 1.86
N SER A 669 -11.29 -21.23 2.38
CA SER A 669 -10.47 -20.74 3.50
C SER A 669 -11.08 -21.08 4.87
N GLY A 670 -12.41 -21.09 4.98
CA GLY A 670 -13.14 -21.35 6.23
C GLY A 670 -12.97 -22.75 6.85
N PHE A 671 -12.39 -23.73 6.13
CA PHE A 671 -12.26 -25.11 6.61
C PHE A 671 -11.37 -25.30 7.86
N SER A 672 -10.61 -24.29 8.29
CA SER A 672 -9.75 -24.39 9.49
C SER A 672 -10.41 -23.93 10.79
N SER A 673 -11.59 -23.30 10.76
CA SER A 673 -12.23 -22.66 11.94
C SER A 673 -13.51 -23.35 12.45
N VAL A 674 -13.92 -24.48 11.86
CA VAL A 674 -15.10 -25.23 12.32
C VAL A 674 -14.79 -25.93 13.65
N GLY A 675 -15.29 -25.37 14.75
CA GLY A 675 -15.09 -25.86 16.12
C GLY A 675 -15.87 -27.13 16.47
N ILE A 676 -15.55 -28.26 15.80
CA ILE A 676 -16.23 -29.55 16.01
C ILE A 676 -15.90 -30.11 17.41
N ARG A 677 -16.95 -30.42 18.19
CA ARG A 677 -16.82 -31.04 19.53
C ARG A 677 -16.44 -32.53 19.44
N ASP A 678 -15.14 -32.80 19.46
CA ASP A 678 -14.41 -33.97 20.01
C ASP A 678 -14.83 -35.43 19.65
N HIS A 679 -15.78 -35.66 18.73
CA HIS A 679 -16.28 -37.03 18.45
C HIS A 679 -15.97 -37.64 17.06
N PHE A 680 -15.70 -36.85 16.01
CA PHE A 680 -15.54 -37.38 14.64
C PHE A 680 -14.38 -36.76 13.88
N SER A 681 -13.80 -37.51 12.94
CA SER A 681 -12.75 -37.03 12.02
C SER A 681 -13.24 -36.99 10.58
N TYR A 682 -12.94 -35.91 9.86
CA TYR A 682 -13.07 -35.88 8.41
C TYR A 682 -11.82 -36.47 7.73
N THR A 683 -12.03 -37.20 6.64
CA THR A 683 -10.98 -37.61 5.70
C THR A 683 -11.37 -37.17 4.29
N ILE A 684 -10.38 -36.75 3.51
CA ILE A 684 -10.56 -36.47 2.08
C ILE A 684 -10.22 -37.76 1.32
N GLY A 685 -11.13 -38.22 0.46
CA GLY A 685 -10.95 -39.42 -0.35
C GLY A 685 -9.92 -39.24 -1.48
N PRO A 686 -9.40 -40.33 -2.08
CA PRO A 686 -8.47 -40.24 -3.23
C PRO A 686 -9.09 -39.59 -4.48
N ASP A 687 -10.41 -39.40 -4.49
CA ASP A 687 -11.21 -38.72 -5.51
C ASP A 687 -11.60 -37.28 -5.13
N GLY A 688 -11.21 -36.80 -3.95
CA GLY A 688 -11.52 -35.46 -3.42
C GLY A 688 -12.80 -35.37 -2.57
N SER A 689 -13.52 -36.47 -2.34
CA SER A 689 -14.76 -36.50 -1.53
C SER A 689 -14.53 -36.28 -0.03
N LEU A 690 -15.49 -35.70 0.69
CA LEU A 690 -15.41 -35.45 2.14
C LEU A 690 -16.17 -36.51 2.95
N HIS A 691 -15.42 -37.37 3.64
CA HIS A 691 -15.96 -38.42 4.49
C HIS A 691 -15.81 -38.09 5.98
N LEU A 692 -16.93 -37.86 6.69
CA LEU A 692 -16.93 -37.93 8.16
C LEU A 692 -16.92 -39.40 8.61
N SER A 693 -15.80 -39.82 9.20
CA SER A 693 -15.61 -41.13 9.80
C SER A 693 -16.12 -41.14 11.25
N GLY A 694 -17.03 -42.07 11.57
CA GLY A 694 -17.65 -42.23 12.89
C GLY A 694 -18.97 -41.49 13.11
N ALA A 695 -19.32 -40.50 12.27
CA ALA A 695 -20.50 -39.66 12.44
C ALA A 695 -21.84 -40.39 12.19
N ASN A 696 -22.78 -40.26 13.13
CA ASN A 696 -24.17 -40.67 13.02
C ASN A 696 -25.00 -39.67 12.15
N GLU A 697 -26.29 -39.91 11.96
CA GLU A 697 -27.12 -39.07 11.08
C GLU A 697 -27.36 -37.66 11.65
N ASP A 698 -27.60 -37.51 12.96
CA ASP A 698 -27.74 -36.20 13.62
C ASP A 698 -26.42 -35.41 13.66
N ASP A 699 -25.27 -36.08 13.75
CA ASP A 699 -23.96 -35.40 13.68
C ASP A 699 -23.74 -34.76 12.30
N LYS A 700 -24.16 -35.47 11.24
CA LYS A 700 -24.12 -34.96 9.85
C LYS A 700 -25.12 -33.83 9.63
N ILE A 701 -26.29 -33.91 10.26
CA ILE A 701 -27.28 -32.82 10.28
C ILE A 701 -26.69 -31.60 10.98
N GLY A 702 -26.03 -31.78 12.12
CA GLY A 702 -25.33 -30.72 12.86
C GLY A 702 -24.25 -30.06 12.02
N TYR A 703 -23.34 -30.86 11.43
CA TYR A 703 -22.29 -30.37 10.53
C TYR A 703 -22.86 -29.54 9.35
N LEU A 704 -23.90 -30.04 8.68
CA LEU A 704 -24.55 -29.28 7.60
C LEU A 704 -25.31 -28.05 8.11
N THR A 705 -25.84 -28.06 9.34
CA THR A 705 -26.50 -26.88 9.94
C THR A 705 -25.49 -25.78 10.30
N GLU A 706 -24.28 -26.13 10.73
CA GLU A 706 -23.17 -25.17 10.90
C GLU A 706 -22.65 -24.62 9.56
N MET A 707 -22.73 -25.40 8.47
CA MET A 707 -22.29 -24.98 7.13
C MET A 707 -23.34 -24.18 6.34
N PHE A 708 -24.63 -24.37 6.63
CA PHE A 708 -25.74 -23.69 5.95
C PHE A 708 -26.71 -23.01 6.94
N PRO A 709 -26.26 -22.06 7.77
CA PRO A 709 -27.08 -21.39 8.80
C PRO A 709 -28.17 -20.47 8.23
N SER A 710 -28.31 -20.36 6.92
CA SER A 710 -29.44 -19.73 6.22
C SER A 710 -30.55 -20.73 5.86
N VAL A 711 -30.24 -22.03 5.75
CA VAL A 711 -31.20 -23.07 5.35
C VAL A 711 -31.79 -23.74 6.59
N ASP A 712 -33.09 -23.97 6.60
CA ASP A 712 -33.76 -24.53 7.77
C ASP A 712 -33.35 -26.00 8.03
N ARG A 713 -33.34 -26.40 9.31
CA ARG A 713 -32.91 -27.75 9.73
C ARG A 713 -33.74 -28.88 9.12
N PHE A 714 -35.02 -28.67 8.81
CA PHE A 714 -35.85 -29.67 8.15
C PHE A 714 -35.47 -29.84 6.68
N THR A 715 -35.18 -28.75 5.95
CA THR A 715 -34.63 -28.81 4.59
C THR A 715 -33.26 -29.45 4.56
N ILE A 716 -32.39 -29.20 5.55
CA ILE A 716 -31.10 -29.89 5.70
C ILE A 716 -31.29 -31.39 5.95
N GLN A 717 -32.15 -31.78 6.90
CA GLN A 717 -32.49 -33.18 7.17
C GLN A 717 -33.07 -33.89 5.93
N HIS A 718 -34.01 -33.25 5.24
CA HIS A 718 -34.64 -33.78 4.05
C HIS A 718 -33.64 -33.95 2.90
N THR A 719 -32.68 -33.03 2.78
CA THR A 719 -31.60 -33.06 1.77
C THR A 719 -30.56 -34.13 2.06
N LEU A 720 -30.12 -34.29 3.31
CA LEU A 720 -29.23 -35.38 3.71
C LEU A 720 -29.86 -36.75 3.46
N LYS A 721 -31.15 -36.90 3.78
CA LYS A 721 -31.92 -38.11 3.56
C LYS A 721 -32.13 -38.41 2.07
N LYS A 722 -32.40 -37.40 1.24
CA LYS A 722 -32.42 -37.50 -0.23
C LYS A 722 -31.06 -37.84 -0.85
N SER A 723 -29.98 -37.57 -0.12
CA SER A 723 -28.59 -37.81 -0.56
C SER A 723 -28.00 -39.12 0.01
N ASN A 724 -28.84 -40.01 0.58
CA ASN A 724 -28.43 -41.25 1.26
C ASN A 724 -27.32 -41.04 2.33
N GLY A 725 -27.36 -39.93 3.07
CA GLY A 725 -26.39 -39.66 4.14
C GLY A 725 -24.97 -39.30 3.66
N SER A 726 -24.81 -38.98 2.37
CA SER A 726 -23.59 -38.41 1.80
C SER A 726 -23.54 -36.90 2.02
N ILE A 727 -22.42 -36.39 2.54
CA ILE A 727 -22.25 -34.99 2.94
C ILE A 727 -22.03 -34.12 1.70
N ASP A 728 -21.05 -34.42 0.85
CA ASP A 728 -20.77 -33.68 -0.39
C ASP A 728 -22.04 -33.47 -1.23
N ARG A 729 -22.79 -34.55 -1.48
CA ARG A 729 -24.03 -34.50 -2.29
C ARG A 729 -25.13 -33.65 -1.66
N SER A 730 -25.10 -33.49 -0.35
CA SER A 730 -25.99 -32.61 0.41
C SER A 730 -25.50 -31.17 0.38
N MET A 731 -24.19 -30.93 0.52
CA MET A 731 -23.56 -29.62 0.34
C MET A 731 -23.86 -29.06 -1.05
N ASP A 732 -23.75 -29.88 -2.11
CA ASP A 732 -24.13 -29.50 -3.49
C ASP A 732 -25.58 -29.01 -3.59
N VAL A 733 -26.52 -29.62 -2.87
CA VAL A 733 -27.94 -29.21 -2.88
C VAL A 733 -28.14 -27.96 -2.04
N LEU A 734 -27.51 -27.89 -0.87
CA LEU A 734 -27.67 -26.79 0.08
C LEU A 734 -27.00 -25.50 -0.41
N LEU A 735 -25.84 -25.59 -1.08
CA LEU A 735 -25.20 -24.47 -1.80
C LEU A 735 -26.11 -23.90 -2.88
N ASN A 736 -26.80 -24.77 -3.63
CA ASN A 736 -27.78 -24.32 -4.62
C ASN A 736 -28.97 -23.63 -3.92
N LEU A 737 -29.53 -24.22 -2.85
CA LEU A 737 -30.66 -23.63 -2.12
C LEU A 737 -30.32 -22.27 -1.48
N SER A 738 -29.20 -22.15 -0.76
CA SER A 738 -28.79 -20.88 -0.16
C SER A 738 -28.55 -19.79 -1.22
N PHE A 739 -27.99 -20.17 -2.37
CA PHE A 739 -27.81 -19.27 -3.52
C PHE A 739 -29.13 -18.84 -4.20
N PHE A 740 -30.29 -19.41 -3.84
CA PHE A 740 -31.60 -18.96 -4.32
C PHE A 740 -32.36 -18.07 -3.32
N ASP A 741 -32.17 -18.23 -2.01
CA ASP A 741 -32.87 -17.43 -0.98
C ASP A 741 -32.30 -16.01 -0.77
N GLU A 742 -31.07 -15.73 -1.23
CA GLU A 742 -30.39 -14.43 -1.09
C GLU A 742 -30.91 -13.33 -2.06
N GLN A 743 -32.23 -13.20 -2.25
CA GLN A 743 -32.83 -12.12 -3.04
C GLN A 743 -34.00 -11.41 -2.33
N VAL A 744 -33.82 -10.11 -2.10
CA VAL A 744 -34.87 -9.18 -1.64
C VAL A 744 -35.87 -8.94 -2.78
N PRO A 745 -37.19 -8.90 -2.53
CA PRO A 745 -38.18 -8.58 -3.56
C PRO A 745 -38.23 -7.08 -3.88
N ASP A 746 -38.29 -6.74 -5.17
CA ASP A 746 -38.52 -5.37 -5.65
C ASP A 746 -39.93 -4.83 -5.31
N GLU A 747 -40.06 -3.50 -5.24
CA GLU A 747 -41.20 -2.78 -4.65
C GLU A 747 -42.59 -3.05 -5.27
N ASP A 748 -42.67 -3.56 -6.51
CA ASP A 748 -43.94 -3.85 -7.20
C ASP A 748 -44.54 -5.24 -6.88
N GLY A 749 -43.87 -6.08 -6.09
CA GLY A 749 -44.47 -7.26 -5.44
C GLY A 749 -44.98 -8.39 -6.35
N VAL A 750 -44.53 -8.47 -7.62
CA VAL A 750 -44.94 -9.52 -8.57
C VAL A 750 -43.74 -10.31 -9.10
N VAL A 751 -43.48 -11.48 -8.51
CA VAL A 751 -42.50 -12.46 -9.02
C VAL A 751 -43.11 -13.22 -10.21
N THR A 752 -42.54 -13.04 -11.41
CA THR A 752 -42.87 -13.85 -12.59
C THR A 752 -41.66 -14.63 -13.12
N VAL A 753 -41.26 -15.67 -12.40
CA VAL A 753 -40.49 -16.78 -12.99
C VAL A 753 -41.46 -17.68 -13.76
N PRO A 754 -41.25 -17.98 -15.05
CA PRO A 754 -42.18 -18.80 -15.82
C PRO A 754 -42.30 -20.24 -15.29
N LYS A 755 -43.53 -20.76 -15.16
CA LYS A 755 -43.77 -22.18 -14.90
C LYS A 755 -43.84 -22.98 -16.22
N GLY A 756 -42.86 -23.85 -16.43
CA GLY A 756 -42.99 -25.13 -17.15
C GLY A 756 -42.57 -26.24 -16.19
N VAL A 757 -43.37 -27.26 -15.85
CA VAL A 757 -43.92 -28.32 -16.73
C VAL A 757 -42.74 -29.13 -17.30
N ASP A 758 -42.58 -30.43 -17.02
CA ASP A 758 -43.64 -31.43 -16.79
C ASP A 758 -43.97 -31.83 -15.35
N GLY A 759 -45.28 -31.98 -15.10
CA GLY A 759 -45.83 -33.05 -14.28
C GLY A 759 -46.87 -33.77 -15.14
N PHE A 760 -46.73 -35.09 -15.33
CA PHE A 760 -47.55 -35.85 -16.28
C PHE A 760 -49.01 -36.03 -15.83
N ASP A 761 -49.91 -36.23 -16.79
CA ASP A 761 -51.33 -36.54 -16.58
C ASP A 761 -51.55 -37.80 -15.72
N ASP A 762 -52.64 -37.78 -14.94
CA ASP A 762 -53.56 -38.91 -14.82
C ASP A 762 -54.98 -38.35 -15.02
N PRO A 763 -55.83 -38.88 -15.94
CA PRO A 763 -56.85 -38.06 -16.58
C PRO A 763 -58.28 -38.29 -16.06
N GLU A 764 -58.93 -37.25 -15.51
CA GLU A 764 -60.41 -37.22 -15.46
C GLU A 764 -61.07 -35.83 -15.54
N ALA A 765 -62.22 -35.80 -16.20
CA ALA A 765 -63.31 -34.81 -16.18
C ALA A 765 -63.05 -33.29 -16.45
N GLY A 766 -63.84 -32.70 -17.36
CA GLY A 766 -64.34 -31.31 -17.16
C GLY A 766 -64.29 -30.29 -18.30
N LYS A 767 -65.05 -30.48 -19.39
CA LYS A 767 -65.27 -29.44 -20.42
C LYS A 767 -65.93 -28.17 -19.84
N LYS A 768 -65.48 -26.94 -20.22
CA LYS A 768 -66.30 -25.93 -20.96
C LYS A 768 -65.69 -24.53 -21.18
N GLN A 769 -65.61 -24.16 -22.47
CA GLN A 769 -66.00 -22.89 -23.11
C GLN A 769 -65.63 -21.51 -22.51
N ALA A 770 -64.87 -20.75 -23.30
CA ALA A 770 -64.50 -19.34 -23.15
C ALA A 770 -65.66 -18.31 -23.16
N ARG A 771 -65.37 -17.08 -22.71
CA ARG A 771 -66.11 -15.86 -23.12
C ARG A 771 -65.21 -14.62 -23.22
N LYS A 772 -65.24 -13.93 -24.37
CA LYS A 772 -64.55 -12.65 -24.63
C LYS A 772 -65.29 -11.46 -23.98
N ARG A 773 -64.55 -10.47 -23.46
CA ARG A 773 -64.96 -9.05 -23.44
C ARG A 773 -63.74 -8.14 -23.67
N LYS A 774 -63.92 -7.10 -24.50
CA LYS A 774 -62.93 -6.02 -24.72
C LYS A 774 -63.23 -4.85 -23.76
N PRO A 775 -62.21 -4.12 -23.27
CA PRO A 775 -62.38 -2.72 -22.84
C PRO A 775 -62.54 -1.79 -24.06
N LYS A 776 -62.90 -0.52 -23.83
CA LYS A 776 -63.19 0.47 -24.89
C LYS A 776 -62.44 1.78 -24.59
N ASN A 777 -61.87 2.42 -25.62
CA ASN A 777 -61.03 3.61 -25.47
C ASN A 777 -61.72 4.79 -24.75
N LYS A 778 -60.91 5.60 -24.07
CA LYS A 778 -60.92 7.06 -24.29
C LYS A 778 -59.51 7.65 -24.13
N ASN A 779 -59.06 8.42 -25.13
CA ASN A 779 -57.78 9.12 -25.13
C ASN A 779 -57.88 10.43 -24.34
N GLY A 780 -56.78 10.97 -23.79
CA GLY A 780 -56.86 12.16 -22.94
C GLY A 780 -55.57 12.91 -22.54
N ARG A 781 -54.55 12.97 -23.41
CA ARG A 781 -53.39 13.92 -23.37
C ARG A 781 -52.88 14.42 -22.00
N ARG A 782 -51.80 13.80 -21.53
CA ARG A 782 -50.60 14.44 -20.92
C ARG A 782 -49.38 13.84 -21.66
N GLN A 783 -48.17 14.40 -21.66
CA GLN A 783 -47.60 15.57 -20.98
C GLN A 783 -46.47 16.12 -21.88
N ASP A 784 -46.19 17.43 -21.88
CA ASP A 784 -45.10 18.00 -22.69
C ASP A 784 -44.56 19.32 -22.10
N VAL A 785 -43.36 19.70 -22.55
CA VAL A 785 -42.52 20.86 -22.14
C VAL A 785 -41.62 20.66 -20.90
N LEU A 786 -40.50 19.97 -21.16
CA LEU A 786 -39.13 20.45 -20.89
C LEU A 786 -38.81 21.03 -19.50
N SER A 787 -38.35 20.16 -18.59
CA SER A 787 -37.35 20.51 -17.58
C SER A 787 -35.95 20.15 -18.09
N SER A 788 -35.01 21.09 -18.11
CA SER A 788 -33.62 20.83 -18.50
C SER A 788 -32.83 20.22 -17.34
N ALA A 789 -32.56 18.92 -17.42
CA ALA A 789 -31.63 18.22 -16.55
C ALA A 789 -30.81 17.23 -17.39
N SER A 790 -29.52 17.49 -17.54
CA SER A 790 -28.56 16.62 -18.22
C SER A 790 -27.70 15.92 -17.17
N SER A 791 -27.88 14.61 -17.01
CA SER A 791 -27.00 13.73 -16.24
C SER A 791 -26.12 12.92 -17.18
N GLU A 792 -24.87 12.71 -16.79
CA GLU A 792 -23.86 12.05 -17.62
C GLU A 792 -24.02 10.52 -17.67
N ALA A 793 -23.39 9.89 -18.66
CA ALA A 793 -23.00 8.49 -18.63
C ALA A 793 -21.70 8.35 -19.44
N SER A 794 -20.60 8.05 -18.75
CA SER A 794 -19.27 7.90 -19.35
C SER A 794 -19.05 6.49 -19.90
N PHE A 795 -18.19 6.38 -20.93
CA PHE A 795 -17.72 5.11 -21.49
C PHE A 795 -16.20 5.08 -21.48
N GLU A 796 -15.60 4.00 -20.99
CA GLU A 796 -14.16 3.78 -21.08
C GLU A 796 -13.76 3.27 -22.47
N ASN A 797 -12.67 3.83 -23.02
CA ASN A 797 -12.16 3.44 -24.33
C ASN A 797 -11.20 2.24 -24.24
N THR A 798 -11.54 1.15 -24.92
CA THR A 798 -10.52 0.19 -25.39
C THR A 798 -9.74 0.82 -26.55
N THR A 799 -8.42 0.66 -26.57
CA THR A 799 -7.58 1.25 -27.63
C THR A 799 -7.86 0.58 -28.97
N ASN A 800 -8.35 1.37 -29.91
CA ASN A 800 -8.85 0.87 -31.18
C ASN A 800 -7.70 0.36 -32.08
N LYS A 801 -7.81 -0.87 -32.62
CA LYS A 801 -6.79 -1.45 -33.52
C LYS A 801 -6.53 -0.58 -34.76
N TRP A 802 -7.55 0.16 -35.20
CA TRP A 802 -7.44 1.11 -36.31
C TRP A 802 -6.55 2.32 -35.98
N ASP A 803 -6.52 2.77 -34.72
CA ASP A 803 -5.66 3.89 -34.29
C ASP A 803 -4.20 3.48 -34.18
N ALA A 804 -3.92 2.24 -33.78
CA ALA A 804 -2.57 1.68 -33.77
C ALA A 804 -2.01 1.56 -35.20
N ALA A 805 -2.79 1.01 -36.13
CA ALA A 805 -2.42 0.94 -37.54
C ALA A 805 -2.24 2.34 -38.17
N GLY A 806 -3.04 3.33 -37.75
CA GLY A 806 -2.86 4.73 -38.13
C GLY A 806 -1.50 5.29 -37.67
N LYS A 807 -1.16 5.10 -36.39
CA LYS A 807 0.09 5.57 -35.77
C LYS A 807 1.33 4.95 -36.42
N ASP A 808 1.33 3.65 -36.71
CA ASP A 808 2.48 2.98 -37.37
C ASP A 808 2.69 3.49 -38.81
N VAL A 809 1.61 3.62 -39.58
CA VAL A 809 1.68 4.16 -40.94
C VAL A 809 2.15 5.61 -40.94
N GLU A 810 1.75 6.41 -39.95
CA GLU A 810 2.23 7.78 -39.76
C GLU A 810 3.67 7.85 -39.25
N PHE A 811 4.11 6.93 -38.38
CA PHE A 811 5.49 6.82 -37.91
C PHE A 811 6.46 6.56 -39.08
N ILE A 812 6.14 5.61 -39.97
CA ILE A 812 6.94 5.32 -41.17
C ILE A 812 6.84 6.50 -42.15
N HIS A 813 5.63 7.00 -42.41
CA HIS A 813 5.43 8.05 -43.41
C HIS A 813 6.09 9.37 -43.00
N ALA A 814 6.08 9.78 -41.73
CA ALA A 814 6.77 10.98 -41.27
C ALA A 814 8.27 10.95 -41.65
N ARG A 815 8.93 9.80 -41.46
CA ARG A 815 10.36 9.57 -41.72
C ARG A 815 10.71 9.33 -43.19
N THR A 816 9.72 9.02 -44.04
CA THR A 816 9.91 8.66 -45.46
C THR A 816 9.14 9.55 -46.44
N SER A 817 8.38 10.52 -45.96
CA SER A 817 7.44 11.37 -46.73
C SER A 817 8.04 12.10 -47.93
N ALA A 818 9.34 12.39 -47.89
CA ALA A 818 10.09 12.99 -48.99
C ALA A 818 10.25 12.07 -50.22
N ILE A 819 10.02 10.75 -50.06
CA ILE A 819 10.25 9.71 -51.07
C ILE A 819 9.01 8.82 -51.25
N LEU A 820 8.34 8.42 -50.15
CA LEU A 820 7.23 7.48 -50.13
C LEU A 820 5.90 8.17 -49.81
N LYS A 821 4.88 7.91 -50.63
CA LYS A 821 3.50 8.37 -50.40
C LYS A 821 2.82 7.57 -49.28
N LYS A 822 1.91 8.21 -48.55
CA LYS A 822 1.19 7.59 -47.42
C LYS A 822 0.38 6.36 -47.84
N GLU A 823 -0.15 6.35 -49.06
CA GLU A 823 -0.88 5.20 -49.63
C GLU A 823 0.04 4.01 -49.87
N THR A 824 1.27 4.25 -50.33
CA THR A 824 2.28 3.20 -50.54
C THR A 824 2.70 2.59 -49.20
N VAL A 825 3.03 3.44 -48.21
CA VAL A 825 3.36 2.99 -46.84
C VAL A 825 2.22 2.16 -46.25
N ARG A 826 0.97 2.64 -46.34
CA ARG A 826 -0.22 1.91 -45.86
C ARG A 826 -0.42 0.58 -46.59
N SER A 827 -0.25 0.55 -47.91
CA SER A 827 -0.39 -0.66 -48.72
C SER A 827 0.66 -1.71 -48.34
N THR A 828 1.93 -1.31 -48.16
CA THR A 828 2.99 -2.21 -47.72
C THR A 828 2.79 -2.66 -46.27
N TYR A 829 2.25 -1.81 -45.40
CA TYR A 829 1.92 -2.16 -44.01
C TYR A 829 0.85 -3.24 -43.92
N HIS A 830 -0.25 -3.11 -44.67
CA HIS A 830 -1.27 -4.18 -44.76
C HIS A 830 -0.71 -5.45 -45.41
N ALA A 831 0.12 -5.34 -46.46
CA ALA A 831 0.75 -6.49 -47.11
C ALA A 831 1.74 -7.25 -46.21
N ASN A 832 2.33 -6.57 -45.21
CA ASN A 832 3.21 -7.17 -44.19
C ASN A 832 2.47 -7.44 -42.85
N GLY A 833 1.16 -7.71 -42.92
CA GLY A 833 0.37 -8.18 -41.77
C GLY A 833 0.23 -7.18 -40.64
N ALA A 834 0.26 -5.86 -40.94
CA ALA A 834 0.26 -4.78 -39.95
C ALA A 834 1.42 -4.84 -38.94
N SER A 835 2.59 -5.35 -39.37
CA SER A 835 3.80 -5.40 -38.55
C SER A 835 4.76 -4.25 -38.92
N LEU A 836 4.97 -3.32 -37.99
CA LEU A 836 5.91 -2.20 -38.14
C LEU A 836 7.35 -2.67 -38.53
N PRO A 837 7.99 -3.63 -37.83
CA PRO A 837 9.32 -4.10 -38.19
C PRO A 837 9.39 -4.79 -39.56
N ALA A 838 8.36 -5.55 -39.95
CA ALA A 838 8.32 -6.22 -41.25
C ALA A 838 8.12 -5.23 -42.40
N THR A 839 7.26 -4.22 -42.18
CA THR A 839 6.98 -3.16 -43.16
C THR A 839 8.22 -2.32 -43.44
N ILE A 840 8.95 -1.91 -42.40
CA ILE A 840 10.19 -1.14 -42.56
C ILE A 840 11.22 -1.95 -43.35
N ARG A 841 11.40 -3.23 -43.02
CA ARG A 841 12.31 -4.14 -43.75
C ARG A 841 11.92 -4.30 -45.22
N ALA A 842 10.64 -4.55 -45.50
CA ALA A 842 10.14 -4.69 -46.87
C ALA A 842 10.32 -3.40 -47.70
N LEU A 843 10.13 -2.22 -47.10
CA LEU A 843 10.38 -0.94 -47.76
C LEU A 843 11.89 -0.71 -48.01
N ALA A 844 12.74 -1.01 -47.03
CA ALA A 844 14.18 -0.91 -47.16
C ALA A 844 14.71 -1.83 -48.27
N ASP A 845 14.39 -3.13 -48.23
CA ASP A 845 14.89 -4.12 -49.18
C ASP A 845 14.33 -3.92 -50.60
N THR A 846 13.13 -3.32 -50.75
CA THR A 846 12.59 -2.90 -52.06
C THR A 846 13.42 -1.79 -52.72
N HIS A 847 14.02 -0.90 -51.91
CA HIS A 847 14.82 0.24 -52.37
C HIS A 847 16.34 -0.02 -52.30
N ALA A 848 16.78 -1.12 -51.68
CA ALA A 848 18.17 -1.54 -51.56
C ALA A 848 18.82 -1.85 -52.93
N PRO A 849 20.14 -1.62 -53.09
CA PRO A 849 20.84 -1.90 -54.34
C PRO A 849 21.15 -3.40 -54.49
N LYS A 850 20.78 -3.98 -55.64
CA LYS A 850 20.69 -5.44 -55.83
C LYS A 850 22.03 -6.22 -55.88
N LYS A 851 23.20 -5.57 -55.82
CA LYS A 851 24.52 -6.23 -55.93
C LYS A 851 25.66 -5.56 -55.15
N GLN A 852 25.70 -4.24 -55.07
CA GLN A 852 26.76 -3.45 -54.43
C GLN A 852 26.18 -2.10 -54.00
N ILE A 853 26.70 -1.52 -52.92
CA ILE A 853 26.34 -0.15 -52.49
C ILE A 853 26.97 0.85 -53.47
N ASP A 854 26.26 1.95 -53.78
CA ASP A 854 26.75 3.01 -54.67
C ASP A 854 28.12 3.55 -54.20
N GLU A 855 29.00 3.90 -55.14
CA GLU A 855 30.38 4.35 -54.86
C GLU A 855 30.47 5.79 -54.29
N ASP A 856 29.35 6.38 -53.88
CA ASP A 856 29.33 7.67 -53.18
C ASP A 856 30.00 7.55 -51.80
N PRO A 857 31.13 8.27 -51.55
CA PRO A 857 31.83 8.19 -50.28
C PRO A 857 30.97 8.57 -49.08
N VAL A 858 30.00 9.48 -49.25
CA VAL A 858 29.11 9.91 -48.15
C VAL A 858 28.18 8.77 -47.74
N THR A 859 27.47 8.17 -48.70
CA THR A 859 26.58 7.03 -48.46
C THR A 859 27.35 5.83 -47.88
N VAL A 860 28.57 5.54 -48.36
CA VAL A 860 29.41 4.47 -47.79
C VAL A 860 29.77 4.75 -46.33
N THR A 861 30.14 5.98 -45.98
CA THR A 861 30.42 6.37 -44.58
C THR A 861 29.17 6.31 -43.70
N GLN A 862 28.02 6.79 -44.17
CA GLN A 862 26.75 6.74 -43.44
C GLN A 862 26.28 5.28 -43.19
N VAL A 863 26.47 4.38 -44.15
CA VAL A 863 26.19 2.95 -43.95
C VAL A 863 27.15 2.34 -42.93
N ALA A 864 28.44 2.69 -42.95
CA ALA A 864 29.41 2.20 -41.97
C ALA A 864 29.08 2.65 -40.54
N GLU A 865 28.68 3.91 -40.37
CA GLU A 865 28.21 4.49 -39.09
C GLU A 865 26.98 3.74 -38.55
N LEU A 866 25.93 3.57 -39.36
CA LEU A 866 24.73 2.84 -38.97
C LEU A 866 24.97 1.33 -38.74
N THR A 867 25.92 0.73 -39.46
CA THR A 867 26.33 -0.68 -39.24
C THR A 867 27.11 -0.83 -37.93
N GLN A 868 27.82 0.20 -37.48
CA GLN A 868 28.46 0.21 -36.16
C GLN A 868 27.44 0.40 -35.03
N GLU A 869 26.40 1.23 -35.25
CA GLU A 869 25.29 1.41 -34.30
C GLU A 869 24.42 0.13 -34.16
N PHE A 870 24.19 -0.57 -35.27
CA PHE A 870 23.31 -1.75 -35.33
C PHE A 870 23.94 -2.94 -36.11
N PRO A 871 24.89 -3.68 -35.52
CA PRO A 871 25.65 -4.74 -36.22
C PRO A 871 24.83 -5.94 -36.72
N SER A 872 23.55 -6.05 -36.34
CA SER A 872 22.63 -7.12 -36.72
C SER A 872 21.86 -6.86 -38.02
N VAL A 873 21.96 -5.67 -38.61
CA VAL A 873 21.25 -5.29 -39.85
C VAL A 873 22.21 -5.31 -41.05
N PRO A 874 21.85 -5.91 -42.20
CA PRO A 874 22.71 -5.94 -43.38
C PRO A 874 23.01 -4.53 -43.94
N PRO A 875 24.26 -4.22 -44.33
CA PRO A 875 24.63 -2.95 -44.96
C PRO A 875 23.82 -2.58 -46.21
N LEU A 876 23.33 -3.57 -46.97
CA LEU A 876 22.45 -3.34 -48.13
C LEU A 876 21.07 -2.82 -47.70
N THR A 877 20.53 -3.29 -46.57
CA THR A 877 19.27 -2.81 -46.00
C THR A 877 19.44 -1.38 -45.45
N PHE A 878 20.62 -1.02 -44.92
CA PHE A 878 20.95 0.39 -44.59
C PHE A 878 21.01 1.30 -45.82
N ALA A 879 21.62 0.86 -46.91
CA ALA A 879 21.57 1.59 -48.18
C ALA A 879 20.12 1.77 -48.69
N GLY A 880 19.24 0.78 -48.45
CA GLY A 880 17.80 0.89 -48.69
C GLY A 880 17.10 1.91 -47.79
N LEU A 881 17.35 1.88 -46.47
CA LEU A 881 16.80 2.82 -45.50
C LEU A 881 17.20 4.27 -45.81
N LEU A 882 18.50 4.54 -46.00
CA LEU A 882 18.99 5.87 -46.38
C LEU A 882 18.34 6.36 -47.68
N LYS A 883 18.06 5.48 -48.64
CA LYS A 883 17.40 5.85 -49.89
C LYS A 883 15.94 6.29 -49.72
N ILE A 884 15.21 5.71 -48.75
CA ILE A 884 13.82 6.11 -48.44
C ILE A 884 13.74 7.27 -47.43
N THR A 885 14.80 7.54 -46.65
CA THR A 885 14.91 8.71 -45.76
C THR A 885 15.69 9.89 -46.35
N ARG A 886 16.04 9.85 -47.65
CA ARG A 886 16.80 10.89 -48.36
C ARG A 886 18.16 11.20 -47.71
N SER A 887 18.92 10.15 -47.43
CA SER A 887 20.25 10.15 -46.78
C SER A 887 20.28 10.77 -45.38
N SER A 888 19.13 10.80 -44.69
CA SER A 888 19.05 11.16 -43.27
C SER A 888 19.42 9.97 -42.40
N THR A 889 20.56 10.05 -41.71
CA THR A 889 21.06 9.02 -40.79
C THR A 889 20.18 8.89 -39.56
N SER A 890 19.70 9.99 -38.94
CA SER A 890 18.81 9.87 -37.76
C SER A 890 17.49 9.19 -38.11
N ALA A 891 16.86 9.55 -39.24
CA ALA A 891 15.62 8.90 -39.67
C ALA A 891 15.86 7.42 -40.06
N ALA A 892 17.03 7.09 -40.62
CA ALA A 892 17.40 5.70 -40.91
C ALA A 892 17.68 4.90 -39.63
N SER A 893 18.33 5.51 -38.63
CA SER A 893 18.58 4.93 -37.29
C SER A 893 17.27 4.67 -36.53
N GLU A 894 16.35 5.63 -36.51
CA GLU A 894 15.02 5.47 -35.89
C GLU A 894 14.20 4.34 -36.56
N LEU A 895 14.24 4.24 -37.89
CA LEU A 895 13.62 3.13 -38.62
C LEU A 895 14.34 1.79 -38.37
N ALA A 896 15.67 1.79 -38.25
CA ALA A 896 16.44 0.58 -37.94
C ALA A 896 16.18 0.07 -36.51
N ALA A 897 16.08 0.97 -35.53
CA ALA A 897 15.66 0.65 -34.18
C ALA A 897 14.25 0.03 -34.18
N ALA A 898 13.28 0.65 -34.86
CA ALA A 898 11.92 0.11 -35.02
C ALA A 898 11.84 -1.18 -35.88
N MET A 899 12.89 -1.51 -36.62
CA MET A 899 13.04 -2.77 -37.37
C MET A 899 13.73 -3.87 -36.53
N LEU A 900 14.44 -3.50 -35.46
CA LEU A 900 15.13 -4.35 -34.51
C LEU A 900 14.39 -4.54 -33.18
N THR A 901 13.36 -3.73 -32.88
CA THR A 901 12.39 -4.03 -31.85
C THR A 901 11.63 -5.30 -32.23
N SER A 902 12.12 -6.45 -31.74
CA SER A 902 11.32 -7.66 -31.61
C SER A 902 10.01 -7.31 -30.92
N PRO A 903 8.87 -7.92 -31.31
CA PRO A 903 7.68 -7.82 -30.50
C PRO A 903 8.01 -8.30 -29.09
N VAL A 904 7.72 -7.48 -28.09
CA VAL A 904 7.81 -7.91 -26.69
C VAL A 904 6.79 -9.04 -26.54
N ALA A 905 7.28 -10.28 -26.44
CA ALA A 905 6.48 -11.36 -25.90
C ALA A 905 6.14 -10.94 -24.47
N PRO A 906 4.86 -10.66 -24.15
CA PRO A 906 4.51 -10.11 -22.85
C PRO A 906 4.84 -11.11 -21.75
N SER A 907 4.96 -10.61 -20.52
CA SER A 907 5.07 -11.47 -19.35
C SER A 907 3.88 -12.45 -19.33
N LEU A 908 4.11 -13.68 -18.86
CA LEU A 908 3.07 -14.70 -18.67
C LEU A 908 1.95 -14.27 -17.69
N THR A 909 2.07 -13.09 -17.10
CA THR A 909 1.05 -12.41 -16.28
C THR A 909 -0.03 -11.68 -17.08
N GLU A 910 0.17 -11.39 -18.37
CA GLU A 910 -0.76 -10.55 -19.18
C GLU A 910 -1.52 -11.31 -20.28
N ILE A 911 -1.11 -12.54 -20.64
CA ILE A 911 -1.89 -13.42 -21.54
C ILE A 911 -2.42 -14.64 -20.78
N ILE A 912 -3.57 -14.49 -20.14
CA ILE A 912 -4.76 -15.32 -20.46
C ILE A 912 -6.01 -14.42 -20.43
N LYS A 913 -6.26 -13.71 -21.54
CA LYS A 913 -7.61 -13.44 -22.02
C LYS A 913 -7.69 -14.02 -23.43
N ILE A 914 -8.28 -15.21 -23.55
CA ILE A 914 -8.55 -15.79 -24.86
C ILE A 914 -9.82 -15.12 -25.39
N THR A 915 -9.66 -14.32 -26.44
CA THR A 915 -10.75 -13.90 -27.32
C THR A 915 -10.38 -14.30 -28.74
N THR A 916 -11.11 -15.24 -29.31
CA THR A 916 -10.84 -15.75 -30.66
C THR A 916 -12.06 -15.59 -31.55
N ALA A 917 -11.97 -14.66 -32.49
CA ALA A 917 -12.83 -14.63 -33.67
C ALA A 917 -12.18 -15.37 -34.85
N PRO A 918 -12.98 -16.07 -35.67
CA PRO A 918 -12.47 -16.98 -36.67
C PRO A 918 -11.99 -16.26 -37.94
N PRO A 919 -10.97 -16.80 -38.64
CA PRO A 919 -10.58 -16.37 -39.98
C PRO A 919 -11.62 -16.77 -41.05
N PRO A 920 -11.55 -16.19 -42.28
CA PRO A 920 -12.64 -16.25 -43.25
C PRO A 920 -12.78 -17.60 -43.97
N VAL A 921 -13.96 -17.81 -44.57
CA VAL A 921 -14.25 -18.90 -45.50
C VAL A 921 -13.95 -18.44 -46.93
N ASP A 922 -13.17 -19.24 -47.66
CA ASP A 922 -12.98 -19.13 -49.11
C ASP A 922 -13.82 -20.21 -49.82
N VAL A 923 -14.20 -20.00 -51.08
CA VAL A 923 -15.29 -20.78 -51.72
C VAL A 923 -14.85 -21.48 -53.01
N ASP A 924 -14.43 -22.74 -52.88
CA ASP A 924 -14.50 -23.78 -53.93
C ASP A 924 -14.47 -25.18 -53.27
N GLU A 925 -15.18 -26.16 -53.84
CA GLU A 925 -15.43 -27.47 -53.18
C GLU A 925 -14.28 -28.49 -53.35
N GLU A 926 -13.46 -28.69 -52.30
CA GLU A 926 -12.88 -30.00 -52.00
C GLU A 926 -13.16 -30.42 -50.55
N THR A 927 -13.25 -31.73 -50.31
CA THR A 927 -13.69 -32.29 -49.02
C THR A 927 -12.73 -31.93 -47.86
N PRO A 928 -13.25 -31.48 -46.70
CA PRO A 928 -12.44 -30.83 -45.67
C PRO A 928 -11.48 -31.81 -44.97
N LYS A 929 -10.19 -31.68 -45.27
CA LYS A 929 -9.12 -32.34 -44.53
C LYS A 929 -8.88 -31.60 -43.21
N ARG A 930 -9.22 -32.28 -42.11
CA ARG A 930 -8.99 -31.92 -40.70
C ARG A 930 -7.98 -30.79 -40.48
N GLY A 931 -8.42 -29.70 -39.85
CA GLY A 931 -7.54 -28.74 -39.21
C GLY A 931 -6.65 -29.39 -38.15
N ALA A 932 -5.59 -28.68 -37.74
CA ALA A 932 -4.63 -29.18 -36.76
C ALA A 932 -5.33 -29.68 -35.48
N ALA A 933 -4.84 -30.81 -34.94
CA ALA A 933 -5.43 -31.42 -33.75
C ALA A 933 -5.39 -30.45 -32.55
N PRO A 934 -6.34 -30.56 -31.60
CA PRO A 934 -6.22 -29.88 -30.32
C PRO A 934 -4.85 -30.19 -29.70
N VAL A 935 -4.26 -29.23 -28.98
CA VAL A 935 -3.18 -29.55 -28.05
C VAL A 935 -3.78 -30.48 -27.01
N THR A 936 -3.45 -31.77 -27.10
CA THR A 936 -4.04 -32.79 -26.25
C THR A 936 -3.55 -32.62 -24.81
N ARG A 937 -4.24 -31.75 -24.07
CA ARG A 937 -4.27 -31.74 -22.61
C ARG A 937 -4.65 -33.16 -22.19
N ASP A 938 -3.66 -33.97 -21.83
CA ASP A 938 -3.89 -35.38 -21.51
C ASP A 938 -4.70 -35.47 -20.22
N LEU A 939 -6.00 -35.72 -20.40
CA LEU A 939 -6.99 -35.88 -19.34
C LEU A 939 -6.54 -36.91 -18.29
N ASN A 940 -5.86 -37.98 -18.72
CA ASN A 940 -5.37 -39.01 -17.80
C ASN A 940 -4.19 -38.49 -16.98
N ARG A 941 -3.27 -37.74 -17.60
CA ARG A 941 -2.14 -37.10 -16.90
C ARG A 941 -2.60 -36.02 -15.92
N ALA A 942 -3.52 -35.14 -16.32
CA ALA A 942 -4.06 -34.10 -15.45
C ALA A 942 -4.84 -34.71 -14.26
N ARG A 943 -5.72 -35.67 -14.53
CA ARG A 943 -6.48 -36.39 -13.49
C ARG A 943 -5.59 -37.22 -12.56
N SER A 944 -4.52 -37.83 -13.09
CA SER A 944 -3.52 -38.55 -12.29
C SER A 944 -2.73 -37.59 -11.39
N ALA A 945 -2.28 -36.44 -11.91
CA ALA A 945 -1.59 -35.42 -11.12
C ALA A 945 -2.49 -34.84 -10.00
N ALA A 946 -3.79 -34.66 -10.26
CA ALA A 946 -4.75 -34.29 -9.24
C ALA A 946 -4.84 -35.35 -8.14
N GLY A 947 -5.03 -36.63 -8.50
CA GLY A 947 -5.13 -37.75 -7.56
C GLY A 947 -3.87 -37.95 -6.70
N VAL A 948 -2.67 -37.79 -7.29
CA VAL A 948 -1.39 -37.84 -6.56
C VAL A 948 -1.33 -36.75 -5.48
N HIS A 949 -1.74 -35.52 -5.79
CA HIS A 949 -1.74 -34.44 -4.82
C HIS A 949 -2.88 -34.52 -3.79
N PHE A 950 -4.06 -35.06 -4.14
CA PHE A 950 -5.09 -35.38 -3.15
C PHE A 950 -4.59 -36.44 -2.15
N ALA A 951 -3.94 -37.51 -2.63
CA ALA A 951 -3.37 -38.55 -1.78
C ALA A 951 -2.27 -37.99 -0.87
N ALA A 952 -1.31 -37.24 -1.41
CA ALA A 952 -0.22 -36.66 -0.62
C ALA A 952 -0.72 -35.62 0.41
N GLY A 953 -1.74 -34.81 0.04
CA GLY A 953 -2.39 -33.88 0.96
C GLY A 953 -3.12 -34.59 2.11
N ALA A 954 -3.85 -35.67 1.80
CA ALA A 954 -4.51 -36.51 2.81
C ALA A 954 -3.50 -37.21 3.74
N GLU A 955 -2.35 -37.67 3.22
CA GLU A 955 -1.28 -38.26 4.04
C GLU A 955 -0.66 -37.21 4.99
N ALA A 956 -0.34 -36.01 4.49
CA ALA A 956 0.22 -34.93 5.31
C ALA A 956 -0.76 -34.47 6.40
N LEU A 957 -2.05 -34.31 6.09
CA LEU A 957 -3.08 -33.97 7.08
C LEU A 957 -3.30 -35.11 8.10
N SER A 958 -3.13 -36.37 7.70
CA SER A 958 -3.14 -37.51 8.62
C SER A 958 -1.94 -37.47 9.58
N LYS A 959 -0.72 -37.19 9.08
CA LYS A 959 0.48 -36.99 9.92
C LYS A 959 0.29 -35.83 10.89
N ALA A 960 -0.27 -34.69 10.44
CA ALA A 960 -0.62 -33.56 11.30
C ALA A 960 -1.61 -33.95 12.41
N SER A 961 -2.65 -34.72 12.09
CA SER A 961 -3.63 -35.25 13.06
C SER A 961 -3.01 -36.19 14.10
N VAL A 962 -2.01 -37.01 13.71
CA VAL A 962 -1.27 -37.88 14.63
C VAL A 962 -0.33 -37.07 15.53
N ALA A 963 0.41 -36.12 14.97
CA ALA A 963 1.28 -35.21 15.73
C ALA A 963 0.48 -34.37 16.73
N TYR A 964 -0.64 -33.77 16.32
CA TYR A 964 -1.51 -32.97 17.18
C TYR A 964 -2.07 -33.78 18.36
N ARG A 965 -2.48 -35.04 18.13
CA ARG A 965 -2.93 -35.95 19.20
C ARG A 965 -1.80 -36.29 20.19
N ARG A 966 -0.55 -36.43 19.73
CA ARG A 966 0.63 -36.59 20.61
C ARG A 966 1.02 -35.27 21.32
N GLY A 967 0.67 -34.13 20.75
CA GLY A 967 0.83 -32.78 21.33
C GLY A 967 0.16 -32.60 22.70
N LYS A 968 -0.89 -33.38 23.00
CA LYS A 968 -1.54 -33.40 24.34
C LYS A 968 -0.69 -34.08 25.42
N SER A 969 0.35 -34.84 25.05
CA SER A 969 1.25 -35.56 25.96
C SER A 969 2.72 -35.11 25.87
N ASP A 970 3.12 -34.51 24.76
CA ASP A 970 4.46 -33.99 24.51
C ASP A 970 4.36 -32.60 23.86
N ARG A 971 4.89 -31.57 24.56
CA ARG A 971 4.86 -30.17 24.09
C ARG A 971 5.57 -29.97 22.76
N LEU A 972 6.50 -30.83 22.40
CA LEU A 972 7.36 -30.70 21.22
C LEU A 972 6.61 -31.07 19.92
N MET A 973 5.62 -31.96 20.00
CA MET A 973 4.83 -32.44 18.86
C MET A 973 3.91 -31.37 18.24
N GLY A 974 3.75 -30.20 18.88
CA GLY A 974 3.01 -29.07 18.32
C GLY A 974 3.64 -28.49 17.06
N GLY A 975 4.98 -28.39 17.00
CA GLY A 975 5.70 -27.91 15.82
C GLY A 975 5.53 -28.83 14.61
N ALA A 976 5.64 -30.14 14.83
CA ALA A 976 5.40 -31.16 13.80
C ALA A 976 3.95 -31.11 13.26
N ALA A 977 2.96 -30.87 14.13
CA ALA A 977 1.57 -30.72 13.71
C ALA A 977 1.36 -29.48 12.80
N ALA A 978 2.02 -28.36 13.11
CA ALA A 978 1.98 -27.15 12.28
C ALA A 978 2.65 -27.37 10.90
N TYR A 979 3.84 -27.98 10.87
CA TYR A 979 4.56 -28.31 9.64
C TYR A 979 3.74 -29.21 8.70
N TYR A 980 3.28 -30.36 9.20
CA TYR A 980 2.50 -31.30 8.39
C TYR A 980 1.15 -30.70 7.93
N SER A 981 0.57 -29.76 8.69
CA SER A 981 -0.62 -29.00 8.26
C SER A 981 -0.33 -28.06 7.08
N ALA A 982 0.83 -27.41 7.05
CA ALA A 982 1.24 -26.54 5.95
C ALA A 982 1.47 -27.35 4.64
N VAL A 983 2.17 -28.48 4.73
CA VAL A 983 2.39 -29.39 3.59
C VAL A 983 1.06 -29.91 3.03
N GLY A 984 0.10 -30.25 3.90
CA GLY A 984 -1.24 -30.69 3.49
C GLY A 984 -2.02 -29.64 2.69
N ARG A 985 -1.90 -28.35 3.04
CA ARG A 985 -2.58 -27.25 2.33
C ARG A 985 -2.00 -27.03 0.92
N ASP A 986 -0.67 -26.99 0.80
CA ASP A 986 0.02 -26.85 -0.51
C ASP A 986 -0.38 -27.96 -1.49
N HIS A 987 -0.37 -29.22 -1.02
CA HIS A 987 -0.81 -30.34 -1.84
C HIS A 987 -2.29 -30.24 -2.22
N LEU A 988 -3.18 -29.79 -1.32
CA LEU A 988 -4.59 -29.60 -1.64
C LEU A 988 -4.81 -28.49 -2.69
N GLU A 989 -4.03 -27.41 -2.69
CA GLU A 989 -4.08 -26.43 -3.80
C GLU A 989 -3.62 -27.03 -5.13
N ARG A 990 -2.50 -27.76 -5.13
CA ARG A 990 -1.97 -28.42 -6.34
C ARG A 990 -2.94 -29.45 -6.89
N ALA A 991 -3.66 -30.16 -6.01
CA ALA A 991 -4.74 -31.07 -6.39
C ALA A 991 -5.89 -30.33 -7.09
N LYS A 992 -6.39 -29.24 -6.50
CA LYS A 992 -7.45 -28.40 -7.10
C LYS A 992 -7.07 -27.82 -8.46
N ARG A 993 -5.84 -27.29 -8.61
CA ARG A 993 -5.33 -26.76 -9.88
C ARG A 993 -5.30 -27.83 -10.99
N ASN A 994 -4.84 -29.05 -10.67
CA ASN A 994 -4.84 -30.16 -11.63
C ASN A 994 -6.25 -30.71 -11.92
N ALA A 995 -7.17 -30.67 -10.95
CA ALA A 995 -8.56 -31.08 -11.14
C ALA A 995 -9.30 -30.14 -12.11
N ALA A 996 -9.14 -28.82 -11.96
CA ALA A 996 -9.68 -27.84 -12.90
C ALA A 996 -9.12 -28.05 -14.33
N ALA A 997 -7.81 -28.27 -14.46
CA ALA A 997 -7.18 -28.57 -15.76
C ALA A 997 -7.68 -29.90 -16.38
N ALA A 998 -8.09 -30.87 -15.56
CA ALA A 998 -8.74 -32.09 -16.03
C ALA A 998 -10.21 -31.85 -16.45
N ALA A 999 -10.93 -30.96 -15.77
CA ALA A 999 -12.27 -30.54 -16.18
C ALA A 999 -12.23 -29.80 -17.53
N ASP A 1000 -11.28 -28.89 -17.72
CA ASP A 1000 -11.07 -28.19 -19.00
C ASP A 1000 -10.78 -29.19 -20.13
N ALA A 1001 -9.85 -30.12 -19.89
CA ALA A 1001 -9.49 -31.17 -20.85
C ALA A 1001 -10.66 -32.11 -21.19
N LEU A 1002 -11.56 -32.38 -20.24
CA LEU A 1002 -12.77 -33.15 -20.47
C LEU A 1002 -13.74 -32.36 -21.38
N VAL A 1003 -14.05 -31.10 -21.04
CA VAL A 1003 -14.95 -30.25 -21.84
C VAL A 1003 -14.41 -30.03 -23.26
N ASP A 1004 -13.11 -29.78 -23.40
CA ASP A 1004 -12.42 -29.65 -24.69
C ASP A 1004 -12.53 -30.93 -25.55
N SER A 1005 -12.69 -32.11 -24.93
CA SER A 1005 -12.79 -33.39 -25.63
C SER A 1005 -14.20 -33.75 -26.12
N GLN A 1006 -15.24 -33.11 -25.56
CA GLN A 1006 -16.66 -33.43 -25.80
C GLN A 1006 -17.48 -32.28 -26.40
N SER A 1007 -16.94 -31.05 -26.43
CA SER A 1007 -17.61 -29.85 -26.97
C SER A 1007 -17.30 -29.59 -28.44
N THR A 1008 -18.12 -28.75 -29.09
CA THR A 1008 -17.90 -28.22 -30.43
C THR A 1008 -17.93 -26.69 -30.44
N TRP A 1009 -17.49 -26.07 -31.54
CA TRP A 1009 -17.39 -24.62 -31.71
C TRP A 1009 -18.71 -23.84 -31.47
N ASN A 1010 -19.86 -24.50 -31.55
CA ASN A 1010 -21.20 -23.96 -31.32
C ASN A 1010 -22.00 -24.68 -30.22
N SER A 1011 -21.43 -25.71 -29.58
CA SER A 1011 -22.11 -26.47 -28.53
C SER A 1011 -21.14 -26.86 -27.41
N LEU A 1012 -21.30 -26.25 -26.25
CA LEU A 1012 -20.54 -26.59 -25.03
C LEU A 1012 -21.21 -27.79 -24.35
N ASP A 1013 -20.47 -28.84 -24.02
CA ASP A 1013 -21.00 -29.98 -23.26
C ASP A 1013 -20.28 -30.13 -21.92
N LEU A 1014 -21.06 -30.08 -20.83
CA LEU A 1014 -20.59 -30.01 -19.44
C LEU A 1014 -20.85 -31.31 -18.66
N HIS A 1015 -21.16 -32.43 -19.33
CA HIS A 1015 -21.32 -33.71 -18.65
C HIS A 1015 -20.02 -34.14 -17.96
N GLY A 1016 -20.14 -34.65 -16.72
CA GLY A 1016 -18.99 -35.12 -15.93
C GLY A 1016 -18.17 -34.03 -15.23
N VAL A 1017 -18.59 -32.77 -15.30
CA VAL A 1017 -17.91 -31.59 -14.73
C VAL A 1017 -18.54 -31.18 -13.38
N SER A 1018 -17.75 -30.59 -12.48
CA SER A 1018 -18.26 -30.02 -11.21
C SER A 1018 -19.17 -28.80 -11.48
N VAL A 1019 -20.04 -28.42 -10.54
CA VAL A 1019 -20.86 -27.20 -10.70
C VAL A 1019 -19.97 -25.95 -10.79
N GLN A 1020 -18.89 -25.90 -10.00
CA GLN A 1020 -17.95 -24.78 -9.97
C GLN A 1020 -17.19 -24.62 -11.30
N ASP A 1021 -16.67 -25.71 -11.85
CA ASP A 1021 -15.99 -25.73 -13.15
C ASP A 1021 -16.97 -25.48 -14.31
N ALA A 1022 -18.18 -26.04 -14.24
CA ALA A 1022 -19.20 -25.83 -15.26
C ALA A 1022 -19.63 -24.35 -15.35
N VAL A 1023 -19.74 -23.65 -14.22
CA VAL A 1023 -20.00 -22.20 -14.20
C VAL A 1023 -18.80 -21.42 -14.76
N ARG A 1024 -17.57 -21.71 -14.29
CA ARG A 1024 -16.33 -21.08 -14.78
C ARG A 1024 -16.18 -21.21 -16.30
N ILE A 1025 -16.23 -22.44 -16.80
CA ILE A 1025 -16.03 -22.77 -18.22
C ILE A 1025 -17.18 -22.20 -19.08
N SER A 1026 -18.41 -22.12 -18.56
CA SER A 1026 -19.53 -21.50 -19.31
C SER A 1026 -19.35 -20.00 -19.52
N SER A 1027 -18.93 -19.25 -18.49
CA SER A 1027 -18.68 -17.79 -18.59
C SER A 1027 -17.59 -17.50 -19.62
N GLU A 1028 -16.47 -18.24 -19.55
CA GLU A 1028 -15.36 -18.18 -20.49
C GLU A 1028 -15.80 -18.51 -21.93
N ARG A 1029 -16.44 -19.67 -22.15
CA ARG A 1029 -16.81 -20.17 -23.48
C ARG A 1029 -17.93 -19.39 -24.17
N VAL A 1030 -18.88 -18.83 -23.41
CA VAL A 1030 -19.90 -17.93 -23.97
C VAL A 1030 -19.27 -16.61 -24.40
N SER A 1031 -18.32 -16.08 -23.63
CA SER A 1031 -17.56 -14.88 -23.98
C SER A 1031 -16.69 -15.09 -25.22
N GLU A 1032 -15.93 -16.19 -25.28
CA GLU A 1032 -15.16 -16.60 -26.47
C GLU A 1032 -16.05 -16.69 -27.71
N TRP A 1033 -17.19 -17.38 -27.62
CA TRP A 1033 -18.14 -17.50 -28.73
C TRP A 1033 -18.76 -16.16 -29.15
N TRP A 1034 -19.14 -15.30 -28.21
CA TRP A 1034 -19.78 -14.03 -28.53
C TRP A 1034 -18.83 -13.04 -29.21
N ASP A 1035 -17.55 -13.05 -28.82
CA ASP A 1035 -16.52 -12.36 -29.59
C ASP A 1035 -16.24 -13.05 -30.92
N SER A 1036 -16.43 -14.36 -31.02
CA SER A 1036 -16.29 -15.09 -32.29
C SER A 1036 -17.28 -14.68 -33.39
N LEU A 1037 -18.40 -14.05 -33.06
CA LEU A 1037 -19.37 -13.56 -34.05
C LEU A 1037 -18.92 -12.27 -34.78
N GLY A 1038 -17.81 -11.64 -34.39
CA GLY A 1038 -17.25 -10.46 -35.07
C GLY A 1038 -18.27 -9.32 -35.22
N ASP A 1039 -18.41 -8.77 -36.43
CA ASP A 1039 -19.41 -7.74 -36.75
C ASP A 1039 -20.82 -8.31 -36.98
N ALA A 1040 -20.97 -9.62 -37.21
CA ALA A 1040 -22.27 -10.25 -37.48
C ALA A 1040 -23.23 -10.09 -36.29
N LYS A 1041 -22.70 -10.01 -35.05
CA LYS A 1041 -23.49 -9.74 -33.84
C LYS A 1041 -24.22 -8.39 -33.80
N TYR A 1042 -23.98 -7.52 -34.78
CA TYR A 1042 -24.67 -6.22 -34.95
C TYR A 1042 -25.57 -6.15 -36.20
N MET A 1043 -25.48 -7.10 -37.13
CA MET A 1043 -26.28 -7.14 -38.35
C MET A 1043 -27.74 -7.49 -38.06
N ARG A 1044 -28.70 -6.71 -38.59
CA ARG A 1044 -30.14 -7.01 -38.47
C ARG A 1044 -30.82 -7.21 -39.83
N GLY A 1045 -30.62 -8.41 -40.37
CA GLY A 1045 -31.60 -9.06 -41.26
C GLY A 1045 -31.31 -9.06 -42.76
N SER A 1046 -30.60 -10.08 -43.23
CA SER A 1046 -30.71 -10.55 -44.63
C SER A 1046 -30.28 -12.02 -44.76
N GLY A 1047 -31.17 -12.89 -45.26
CA GLY A 1047 -30.86 -14.28 -45.60
C GLY A 1047 -31.13 -15.30 -44.48
N ALA A 1048 -31.45 -16.53 -44.88
CA ALA A 1048 -31.77 -17.66 -43.99
C ALA A 1048 -30.58 -18.62 -43.81
N SER A 1049 -29.37 -18.06 -43.74
CA SER A 1049 -28.09 -18.79 -43.69
C SER A 1049 -27.05 -18.06 -42.82
N ASP A 1050 -27.52 -17.28 -41.85
CA ASP A 1050 -26.69 -16.46 -40.96
C ASP A 1050 -26.52 -17.18 -39.60
N PRO A 1051 -25.29 -17.55 -39.19
CA PRO A 1051 -25.06 -18.33 -37.96
C PRO A 1051 -25.55 -17.63 -36.68
N VAL A 1052 -25.76 -16.31 -36.71
CA VAL A 1052 -26.30 -15.54 -35.57
C VAL A 1052 -27.73 -15.97 -35.21
N GLN A 1053 -28.49 -16.60 -36.12
CA GLN A 1053 -29.83 -17.12 -35.81
C GLN A 1053 -29.86 -18.40 -34.94
N GLY A 1054 -28.74 -19.10 -34.75
CA GLY A 1054 -28.71 -20.39 -34.04
C GLY A 1054 -28.50 -20.31 -32.51
N GLY A 1055 -27.78 -19.29 -32.04
CA GLY A 1055 -27.33 -19.17 -30.65
C GLY A 1055 -26.25 -20.19 -30.23
N TYR A 1056 -25.70 -20.02 -29.03
CA TYR A 1056 -24.70 -20.92 -28.44
C TYR A 1056 -25.34 -21.96 -27.53
N ARG A 1057 -25.08 -23.24 -27.77
CA ARG A 1057 -25.84 -24.33 -27.15
C ARG A 1057 -25.06 -25.00 -26.00
N ILE A 1058 -25.42 -24.69 -24.77
CA ILE A 1058 -24.79 -25.28 -23.57
C ILE A 1058 -25.61 -26.50 -23.13
N VAL A 1059 -25.05 -27.70 -23.29
CA VAL A 1059 -25.63 -28.96 -22.84
C VAL A 1059 -25.29 -29.16 -21.37
N THR A 1060 -26.31 -29.00 -20.52
CA THR A 1060 -26.23 -29.14 -19.05
C THR A 1060 -26.83 -30.46 -18.56
N GLY A 1061 -27.29 -31.30 -19.50
CA GLY A 1061 -27.84 -32.63 -19.24
C GLY A 1061 -29.26 -32.63 -18.69
N LEU A 1062 -30.02 -33.68 -18.97
CA LEU A 1062 -31.43 -33.83 -18.54
C LEU A 1062 -31.62 -34.25 -17.07
N GLY A 1063 -30.58 -34.22 -16.23
CA GLY A 1063 -30.66 -34.70 -14.83
C GLY A 1063 -30.86 -36.22 -14.66
N ARG A 1064 -30.98 -37.00 -15.74
CA ARG A 1064 -31.26 -38.46 -15.70
C ARG A 1064 -30.18 -39.33 -15.02
N HIS A 1065 -29.06 -38.75 -14.62
CA HIS A 1065 -27.97 -39.40 -13.88
C HIS A 1065 -27.77 -38.85 -12.46
N SER A 1066 -28.52 -37.82 -12.05
CA SER A 1066 -28.58 -37.38 -10.65
C SER A 1066 -29.72 -38.11 -9.91
N HIS A 1067 -29.56 -38.31 -8.60
CA HIS A 1067 -30.47 -39.13 -7.77
C HIS A 1067 -31.88 -38.54 -7.63
N ASP A 1068 -32.01 -37.24 -7.90
CA ASP A 1068 -33.23 -36.42 -7.88
C ASP A 1068 -33.88 -36.28 -9.28
N GLY A 1069 -33.22 -36.72 -10.35
CA GLY A 1069 -33.67 -36.57 -11.73
C GLY A 1069 -33.61 -35.14 -12.28
N THR A 1070 -33.07 -34.18 -11.53
CA THR A 1070 -33.05 -32.75 -11.88
C THR A 1070 -31.65 -32.26 -12.23
N SER A 1071 -31.51 -31.52 -13.33
CA SER A 1071 -30.21 -30.93 -13.70
C SER A 1071 -29.84 -29.82 -12.73
N ARG A 1072 -28.72 -29.99 -12.00
CA ARG A 1072 -28.13 -28.96 -11.13
C ARG A 1072 -27.27 -27.95 -11.92
N LEU A 1073 -26.68 -28.39 -13.03
CA LEU A 1073 -25.84 -27.56 -13.89
C LEU A 1073 -26.65 -26.48 -14.64
N GLY A 1074 -27.86 -26.84 -15.11
CA GLY A 1074 -28.74 -25.94 -15.85
C GLY A 1074 -29.06 -24.63 -15.10
N PRO A 1075 -29.66 -24.69 -13.90
CA PRO A 1075 -30.03 -23.50 -13.13
C PRO A 1075 -28.81 -22.63 -12.74
N ALA A 1076 -27.70 -23.24 -12.32
CA ALA A 1076 -26.50 -22.52 -11.90
C ALA A 1076 -25.88 -21.72 -13.07
N VAL A 1077 -25.68 -22.36 -14.22
CA VAL A 1077 -25.15 -21.71 -15.42
C VAL A 1077 -26.13 -20.66 -15.95
N ALA A 1078 -27.44 -20.94 -15.98
CA ALA A 1078 -28.44 -19.98 -16.44
C ALA A 1078 -28.51 -18.71 -15.56
N LYS A 1079 -28.46 -18.85 -14.22
CA LYS A 1079 -28.48 -17.72 -13.29
C LYS A 1079 -27.19 -16.90 -13.35
N MET A 1080 -26.03 -17.55 -13.52
CA MET A 1080 -24.76 -16.85 -13.76
C MET A 1080 -24.83 -16.04 -15.07
N LEU A 1081 -25.25 -16.65 -16.18
CA LEU A 1081 -25.28 -15.97 -17.47
C LEU A 1081 -26.27 -14.80 -17.49
N ALA A 1082 -27.42 -14.94 -16.81
CA ALA A 1082 -28.36 -13.84 -16.63
C ALA A 1082 -27.75 -12.67 -15.81
N ARG A 1083 -26.94 -12.96 -14.79
CA ARG A 1083 -26.23 -11.93 -13.99
C ARG A 1083 -25.16 -11.19 -14.81
N GLU A 1084 -24.50 -11.88 -15.74
CA GLU A 1084 -23.55 -11.28 -16.69
C GLU A 1084 -24.24 -10.52 -17.85
N GLY A 1085 -25.58 -10.46 -17.87
CA GLY A 1085 -26.34 -9.72 -18.88
C GLY A 1085 -26.57 -10.49 -20.19
N TRP A 1086 -26.31 -11.80 -20.24
CA TRP A 1086 -26.62 -12.62 -21.40
C TRP A 1086 -28.13 -12.89 -21.52
N ARG A 1087 -28.64 -12.85 -22.75
CA ARG A 1087 -29.98 -13.35 -23.09
C ARG A 1087 -29.91 -14.84 -23.33
N VAL A 1088 -30.49 -15.62 -22.42
CA VAL A 1088 -30.51 -17.09 -22.48
C VAL A 1088 -31.94 -17.60 -22.65
N GLU A 1089 -32.13 -18.53 -23.59
CA GLU A 1089 -33.34 -19.33 -23.74
C GLU A 1089 -33.13 -20.69 -23.06
N ILE A 1090 -34.05 -21.07 -22.15
CA ILE A 1090 -33.91 -22.27 -21.31
C ILE A 1090 -34.72 -23.41 -21.93
N GLY A 1091 -34.03 -24.48 -22.35
CA GLY A 1091 -34.62 -25.72 -22.86
C GLY A 1091 -34.38 -26.91 -21.92
N ALA A 1092 -34.97 -28.06 -22.28
CA ALA A 1092 -34.84 -29.28 -21.49
C ALA A 1092 -33.40 -29.84 -21.53
N GLY A 1093 -32.64 -29.63 -20.45
CA GLY A 1093 -31.24 -30.06 -20.31
C GLY A 1093 -30.24 -29.32 -21.21
N VAL A 1094 -30.66 -28.19 -21.78
CA VAL A 1094 -29.89 -27.36 -22.73
C VAL A 1094 -30.24 -25.90 -22.51
N LEU A 1095 -29.23 -25.03 -22.45
CA LEU A 1095 -29.39 -23.58 -22.50
C LEU A 1095 -28.94 -23.07 -23.87
N THR A 1096 -29.60 -22.06 -24.42
CA THR A 1096 -29.19 -21.41 -25.68
C THR A 1096 -28.95 -19.93 -25.45
N VAL A 1097 -27.70 -19.46 -25.61
CA VAL A 1097 -27.38 -18.02 -25.53
C VAL A 1097 -27.65 -17.37 -26.87
N VAL A 1098 -28.52 -16.36 -26.91
CA VAL A 1098 -29.03 -15.73 -28.15
C VAL A 1098 -28.71 -14.22 -28.23
N GLY A 1099 -27.88 -13.71 -27.32
CA GLY A 1099 -27.33 -12.34 -27.39
C GLY A 1099 -27.05 -11.72 -26.02
N VAL A 1100 -26.85 -10.41 -25.99
CA VAL A 1100 -26.66 -9.59 -24.78
C VAL A 1100 -27.88 -8.70 -24.53
N VAL A 1101 -28.26 -8.53 -23.27
CA VAL A 1101 -29.29 -7.59 -22.82
C VAL A 1101 -28.70 -6.18 -22.86
N ARG A 1102 -29.23 -5.32 -23.74
CA ARG A 1102 -28.90 -3.89 -23.72
C ARG A 1102 -29.58 -3.21 -22.52
N PRO A 1103 -28.88 -2.34 -21.76
CA PRO A 1103 -29.52 -1.38 -20.88
C PRO A 1103 -30.53 -0.50 -21.64
N ARG A 1104 -31.40 0.18 -20.89
CA ARG A 1104 -32.56 0.89 -21.43
C ARG A 1104 -32.64 2.33 -20.95
#